data_AF-A0A935IQ82-F1
#
_entry.id   AF-A0A935IQ82-F1
#
_cell.length_a   1.000
_cell.length_b   1.000
_cell.length_c   1.000
_cell.angle_alpha   90.00
_cell.angle_beta   90.00
_cell.angle_gamma   90.00
#
_symmetry.space_group_name_H-M   'P 1'
#
loop_
_entity.id
_entity.type
_entity.pdbx_description
1 polymer ?
#
loop_
_entity_poly.entity_id
_entity_poly.type
_entity_poly.pdbx_seq_one_letter_code
_entity_poly.pdbx_strand_id
1 'polypeptide(L)'
;MSKRVYIILSFLFNFCFSQNNSPLLASLISGDPILKNIIDKKETYKPQIIYTQIDRDKNNDPIFTDHTYLLDSTNYFYCASLVKLPCSILALEKLNELNINGLNKHTYMFTDKTIACQTAVNKDTSSASGYPSIEHYIKKMVLISDNSSYSRVFEFLNPKYIHKKLNAYGYPQVRIVHRFDPICKPEVNHIMNQVRFFDPNLELVYKQDADPKFTSLPNPLGTIILGQDIYNKKKKLVSEKKDFTYSNYIPLSNIHSILKRLLFHNHLPEKNRFNITHSDWAFLVKHIGMYPREAGYPRYDPKKFDDSFKKYFIYGNKVKVIDSDTLRVFNMIGYSYGFLVDCAYIVNYKTKTEFMLSAVLYTNSRNSFGSGSYEYESIGIPYLKELSTEIYKLEAKRRKTYEPDLSEFDFYRNTSDTSKITKVTIHGNITVNGNPSTGNIVVKSVNKHFLYYPEVAADKEGKFTLNLLAGEEYEFEFNVKDSPPQVIDINTKKNKDNDSINVYVDFMSARLEKMIKTKQDSLFLAMLKVYNKISLRQFSEKYGTQKLEGLTFKVQIGAYKFIENFNYNSVAGMPIIIRETFDDYITRFTMGNYATYNEAYELLGRLKETKAKDAFILAVYNGKRLYLNELIESGLLK
;
A
#
# COMPACT_ATOMS: atom_id res chain seq x y z
N MET A 1 -19.21 60.61 -48.86
CA MET A 1 -18.11 59.84 -48.23
C MET A 1 -18.64 58.45 -47.87
N SER A 2 -18.27 57.41 -48.61
CA SER A 2 -18.70 56.03 -48.34
C SER A 2 -17.75 55.34 -47.36
N LYS A 3 -18.31 54.65 -46.37
CA LYS A 3 -17.57 53.82 -45.42
C LYS A 3 -17.22 52.49 -46.08
N ARG A 4 -15.93 52.18 -46.20
CA ARG A 4 -15.43 50.84 -46.56
C ARG A 4 -15.42 49.95 -45.33
N VAL A 5 -16.16 48.85 -45.39
CA VAL A 5 -16.12 47.74 -44.43
C VAL A 5 -15.08 46.75 -44.93
N TYR A 6 -14.07 46.44 -44.11
CA TYR A 6 -13.12 45.36 -44.39
C TYR A 6 -13.62 44.09 -43.70
N ILE A 7 -14.07 43.12 -44.50
CA ILE A 7 -14.39 41.76 -44.05
C ILE A 7 -13.07 40.98 -44.05
N ILE A 8 -12.56 40.64 -42.86
CA ILE A 8 -11.46 39.69 -42.71
C ILE A 8 -12.07 38.29 -42.74
N LEU A 9 -11.92 37.61 -43.87
CA LEU A 9 -12.35 36.23 -44.07
C LEU A 9 -11.26 35.29 -43.51
N SER A 10 -11.40 34.87 -42.25
CA SER A 10 -10.54 33.85 -41.66
C SER A 10 -10.95 32.45 -42.17
N PHE A 11 -10.23 31.95 -43.18
CA PHE A 11 -10.30 30.56 -43.61
C PHE A 11 -9.72 29.64 -42.52
N LEU A 12 -10.60 29.03 -41.72
CA LEU A 12 -10.27 27.88 -40.89
C LEU A 12 -10.16 26.64 -41.80
N PHE A 13 -8.95 26.34 -42.26
CA PHE A 13 -8.64 25.04 -42.85
C PHE A 13 -8.66 23.98 -41.74
N ASN A 14 -9.80 23.31 -41.58
CA ASN A 14 -9.86 22.00 -40.92
C ASN A 14 -9.23 20.96 -41.86
N PHE A 15 -7.91 20.85 -41.85
CA PHE A 15 -7.25 19.68 -42.42
C PHE A 15 -7.51 18.48 -41.49
N CYS A 16 -8.51 17.68 -41.83
CA CYS A 16 -8.57 16.30 -41.36
C CYS A 16 -7.50 15.50 -42.13
N PHE A 17 -6.24 15.59 -41.70
CA PHE A 17 -5.21 14.69 -42.22
C PHE A 17 -5.49 13.30 -41.68
N SER A 18 -6.04 12.42 -42.52
CA SER A 18 -5.77 10.99 -42.38
C SER A 18 -4.26 10.83 -42.44
N GLN A 19 -3.62 10.52 -41.30
CA GLN A 19 -2.17 10.33 -41.29
C GLN A 19 -1.86 9.05 -42.06
N ASN A 20 -1.05 9.16 -43.11
CA ASN A 20 -0.59 8.02 -43.87
C ASN A 20 0.23 7.09 -42.96
N ASN A 21 -0.01 5.79 -43.11
CA ASN A 21 0.77 4.76 -42.43
C ASN A 21 2.26 4.94 -42.71
N SER A 22 3.06 4.96 -41.64
CA SER A 22 4.52 5.04 -41.72
C SER A 22 5.07 3.83 -42.47
N PRO A 23 5.86 4.03 -43.56
CA PRO A 23 6.53 2.94 -44.27
C PRO A 23 7.47 2.13 -43.37
N LEU A 24 8.13 2.81 -42.42
CA LEU A 24 9.01 2.16 -41.44
C LEU A 24 8.24 1.14 -40.59
N LEU A 25 7.11 1.56 -40.00
CA LEU A 25 6.27 0.67 -39.21
C LEU A 25 5.66 -0.43 -40.09
N ALA A 26 5.21 -0.10 -41.31
CA ALA A 26 4.66 -1.07 -42.24
C ALA A 26 5.66 -2.20 -42.56
N SER A 27 6.93 -1.86 -42.80
CA SER A 27 8.00 -2.82 -43.08
C SER A 27 8.31 -3.68 -41.86
N LEU A 28 8.46 -3.07 -40.68
CA LEU A 28 8.77 -3.77 -39.43
C LEU A 28 7.68 -4.78 -39.07
N ILE A 29 6.41 -4.35 -39.15
CA ILE A 29 5.24 -5.19 -38.89
C ILE A 29 5.17 -6.35 -39.88
N SER A 30 5.41 -6.09 -41.16
CA SER A 30 5.29 -7.11 -42.21
C SER A 30 6.42 -8.15 -42.14
N GLY A 31 7.55 -7.80 -41.52
CA GLY A 31 8.70 -8.68 -41.30
C GLY A 31 8.54 -9.68 -40.14
N ASP A 32 7.59 -9.44 -39.23
CA ASP A 32 7.35 -10.30 -38.07
C ASP A 32 5.99 -11.02 -38.15
N PRO A 33 5.92 -12.36 -38.07
CA PRO A 33 4.66 -13.11 -38.18
C PRO A 33 3.62 -12.81 -37.09
N ILE A 34 4.06 -12.53 -35.86
CA ILE A 34 3.15 -12.20 -34.73
C ILE A 34 2.52 -10.84 -35.00
N LEU A 35 3.32 -9.86 -35.42
CA LEU A 35 2.84 -8.52 -35.75
C LEU A 35 1.92 -8.53 -36.96
N LYS A 36 2.35 -9.22 -38.03
CA LYS A 36 1.59 -9.34 -39.27
C LYS A 36 0.21 -9.97 -39.04
N ASN A 37 0.10 -11.03 -38.24
CA ASN A 37 -1.18 -11.72 -37.99
C ASN A 37 -2.26 -10.80 -37.38
N ILE A 38 -1.87 -9.81 -36.57
CA ILE A 38 -2.83 -8.83 -36.01
C ILE A 38 -3.23 -7.80 -37.06
N ILE A 39 -2.28 -7.29 -37.85
CA ILE A 39 -2.57 -6.29 -38.88
C ILE A 39 -3.38 -6.88 -40.04
N ASP A 40 -3.14 -8.14 -40.42
CA ASP A 40 -3.95 -8.88 -41.39
C ASP A 40 -5.42 -8.99 -40.92
N LYS A 41 -5.65 -8.96 -39.60
CA LYS A 41 -6.97 -9.01 -38.94
C LYS A 41 -7.34 -7.67 -38.29
N LYS A 42 -6.91 -6.55 -38.88
CA LYS A 42 -7.11 -5.20 -38.33
C LYS A 42 -8.57 -4.83 -38.06
N GLU A 43 -9.54 -5.37 -38.80
CA GLU A 43 -10.96 -5.11 -38.54
C GLU A 43 -11.43 -5.76 -37.22
N THR A 44 -10.83 -6.90 -36.86
CA THR A 44 -11.09 -7.61 -35.60
C THR A 44 -10.35 -6.95 -34.44
N TYR A 45 -9.05 -6.72 -34.59
CA TYR A 45 -8.20 -6.27 -33.48
C TYR A 45 -8.02 -4.76 -33.37
N LYS A 46 -8.48 -4.00 -34.36
CA LYS A 46 -8.49 -2.53 -34.39
C LYS A 46 -7.20 -1.88 -33.88
N PRO A 47 -6.02 -2.31 -34.37
CA PRO A 47 -4.75 -1.82 -33.88
C PRO A 47 -4.58 -0.33 -34.23
N GLN A 48 -4.01 0.44 -33.31
CA GLN A 48 -3.45 1.76 -33.60
C GLN A 48 -2.09 1.85 -32.93
N ILE A 49 -1.09 2.44 -33.63
CA ILE A 49 0.30 2.47 -33.17
C ILE A 49 0.89 3.86 -33.38
N ILE A 50 1.64 4.32 -32.39
CA ILE A 50 2.49 5.52 -32.44
C ILE A 50 3.87 5.12 -31.94
N TYR A 51 4.87 5.28 -32.78
CA TYR A 51 6.29 5.14 -32.45
C TYR A 51 6.95 6.51 -32.59
N THR A 52 7.61 7.00 -31.55
CA THR A 52 8.39 8.23 -31.62
C THR A 52 9.86 7.89 -31.53
N GLN A 53 10.57 8.10 -32.63
CA GLN A 53 12.02 8.13 -32.66
C GLN A 53 12.48 9.41 -31.96
N ILE A 54 13.53 9.29 -31.14
CA ILE A 54 14.11 10.41 -30.40
C ILE A 54 15.58 10.53 -30.76
N ASP A 55 15.93 11.69 -31.29
CA ASP A 55 17.30 12.15 -31.48
C ASP A 55 17.64 13.22 -30.44
N ARG A 56 18.92 13.35 -30.12
CA ARG A 56 19.43 14.43 -29.27
C ARG A 56 20.25 15.39 -30.09
N ASP A 57 20.21 16.65 -29.73
CA ASP A 57 21.18 17.63 -30.21
C ASP A 57 22.43 17.69 -29.31
N LYS A 58 23.33 18.63 -29.60
CA LYS A 58 24.56 18.85 -28.82
C LYS A 58 24.34 19.27 -27.36
N ASN A 59 23.15 19.77 -27.02
CA ASN A 59 22.75 20.18 -25.67
C ASN A 59 21.91 19.11 -24.97
N ASN A 60 21.75 17.93 -25.57
CA ASN A 60 20.88 16.85 -25.12
C ASN A 60 19.38 17.20 -25.19
N ASP A 61 18.98 18.22 -25.95
CA ASP A 61 17.57 18.53 -26.19
C ASP A 61 16.98 17.51 -27.18
N PRO A 62 15.77 16.99 -26.90
CA PRO A 62 15.16 15.95 -27.72
C PRO A 62 14.52 16.49 -29.00
N ILE A 63 14.75 15.80 -30.11
CA ILE A 63 14.13 16.00 -31.42
C ILE A 63 13.27 14.77 -31.70
N PHE A 64 11.97 14.98 -31.87
CA PHE A 64 10.98 13.90 -32.02
C PHE A 64 10.59 13.69 -33.48
N THR A 65 10.60 12.45 -33.93
CA THR A 65 9.99 12.03 -35.19
C THR A 65 8.92 10.99 -34.93
N ASP A 66 7.65 11.37 -35.12
CA ASP A 66 6.50 10.51 -34.88
C ASP A 66 6.17 9.69 -36.14
N HIS A 67 6.10 8.37 -35.98
CA HIS A 67 5.65 7.39 -36.97
C HIS A 67 4.33 6.78 -36.49
N THR A 68 3.30 6.82 -37.32
CA THR A 68 1.97 6.31 -36.96
C THR A 68 1.52 5.20 -37.91
N TYR A 69 0.70 4.29 -37.41
CA TYR A 69 0.15 3.19 -38.19
C TYR A 69 -1.26 2.88 -37.72
N LEU A 70 -2.23 2.98 -38.64
CA LEU A 70 -3.68 2.85 -38.40
C LEU A 70 -4.20 3.77 -37.28
N LEU A 71 -3.52 4.89 -37.05
CA LEU A 71 -3.91 5.87 -36.04
C LEU A 71 -5.19 6.58 -36.49
N ASP A 72 -6.25 6.42 -35.72
CA ASP A 72 -7.55 7.02 -36.01
C ASP A 72 -8.26 7.37 -34.70
N SER A 73 -8.34 8.66 -34.40
CA SER A 73 -9.02 9.15 -33.21
C SER A 73 -10.53 8.90 -33.26
N THR A 74 -11.13 8.72 -34.45
CA THR A 74 -12.56 8.42 -34.59
C THR A 74 -12.88 6.96 -34.25
N ASN A 75 -11.88 6.07 -34.33
CA ASN A 75 -12.00 4.69 -33.88
C ASN A 75 -11.87 4.61 -32.36
N TYR A 76 -13.02 4.69 -31.68
CA TYR A 76 -13.11 4.67 -30.23
C TYR A 76 -12.47 3.40 -29.62
N PHE A 77 -11.68 3.60 -28.57
CA PHE A 77 -11.35 2.57 -27.60
C PHE A 77 -11.65 3.08 -26.19
N TYR A 78 -12.00 2.16 -25.29
CA TYR A 78 -12.20 2.52 -23.89
C TYR A 78 -10.84 2.71 -23.21
N CYS A 79 -10.52 3.95 -22.84
CA CYS A 79 -9.19 4.31 -22.32
C CYS A 79 -8.86 3.70 -20.95
N ALA A 80 -9.86 3.13 -20.24
CA ALA A 80 -9.67 2.43 -18.98
C ALA A 80 -8.75 3.19 -18.01
N SER A 81 -7.70 2.55 -17.51
CA SER A 81 -6.77 3.12 -16.52
C SER A 81 -5.85 4.21 -17.02
N LEU A 82 -5.81 4.52 -18.33
CA LEU A 82 -4.99 5.61 -18.86
C LEU A 82 -5.36 6.97 -18.26
N VAL A 83 -6.61 7.14 -17.81
CA VAL A 83 -7.08 8.36 -17.12
C VAL A 83 -6.26 8.70 -15.86
N LYS A 84 -5.59 7.71 -15.27
CA LYS A 84 -4.78 7.90 -14.05
C LYS A 84 -3.55 8.77 -14.31
N LEU A 85 -2.99 8.76 -15.51
CA LEU A 85 -1.84 9.61 -15.85
C LEU A 85 -2.20 11.11 -15.81
N PRO A 86 -3.14 11.62 -16.62
CA PRO A 86 -3.51 13.03 -16.55
C PRO A 86 -4.07 13.42 -15.18
N CYS A 87 -4.82 12.55 -14.50
CA CYS A 87 -5.29 12.87 -13.15
C CYS A 87 -4.16 13.00 -12.12
N SER A 88 -3.11 12.16 -12.17
CA SER A 88 -1.94 12.31 -11.29
C SER A 88 -1.23 13.65 -11.51
N ILE A 89 -1.02 14.03 -12.78
CA ILE A 89 -0.38 15.31 -13.16
C ILE A 89 -1.22 16.48 -12.63
N LEU A 90 -2.52 16.47 -12.92
CA LEU A 90 -3.42 17.55 -12.56
C LEU A 90 -3.65 17.67 -11.05
N ALA A 91 -3.50 16.59 -10.29
CA ALA A 91 -3.60 16.62 -8.83
C ALA A 91 -2.43 17.38 -8.19
N LEU A 92 -1.22 17.11 -8.68
CA LEU A 92 -0.01 17.84 -8.27
C LEU A 92 -0.10 19.31 -8.71
N GLU A 93 -0.56 19.56 -9.93
CA GLU A 93 -0.79 20.92 -10.44
C GLU A 93 -1.82 21.68 -9.59
N LYS A 94 -2.95 21.04 -9.24
CA LYS A 94 -3.97 21.67 -8.40
C LYS A 94 -3.44 22.06 -7.03
N LEU A 95 -2.62 21.20 -6.40
CA LEU A 95 -1.97 21.52 -5.13
C LEU A 95 -1.06 22.74 -5.27
N ASN A 96 -0.25 22.79 -6.32
CA ASN A 96 0.64 23.92 -6.62
C ASN A 96 -0.16 25.22 -6.85
N GLU A 97 -1.26 25.15 -7.59
CA GLU A 97 -2.13 26.31 -7.89
C GLU A 97 -2.89 26.87 -6.70
N LEU A 98 -3.27 26.01 -5.75
CA LEU A 98 -3.91 26.47 -4.52
C LEU A 98 -2.95 27.37 -3.72
N ASN A 99 -1.64 27.13 -3.80
CA ASN A 99 -0.60 27.95 -3.19
C ASN A 99 -0.85 28.27 -1.71
N ILE A 100 -1.31 27.25 -0.95
CA ILE A 100 -1.60 27.34 0.48
C ILE A 100 -0.39 26.82 1.26
N ASN A 101 0.10 27.61 2.22
CA ASN A 101 1.21 27.19 3.08
C ASN A 101 0.87 25.88 3.82
N GLY A 102 1.78 24.91 3.79
CA GLY A 102 1.58 23.58 4.39
C GLY A 102 0.70 22.61 3.57
N LEU A 103 0.08 23.04 2.48
CA LEU A 103 -0.66 22.16 1.57
C LEU A 103 0.27 21.63 0.48
N ASN A 104 0.52 20.32 0.49
CA ASN A 104 1.35 19.65 -0.52
C ASN A 104 0.92 18.18 -0.69
N LYS A 105 1.65 17.43 -1.52
CA LYS A 105 1.31 16.03 -1.84
C LYS A 105 1.35 15.06 -0.64
N HIS A 106 2.05 15.41 0.44
CA HIS A 106 2.17 14.61 1.66
C HIS A 106 1.06 14.90 2.68
N THR A 107 0.41 16.06 2.57
CA THR A 107 -0.70 16.47 3.44
C THR A 107 -1.82 15.42 3.39
N TYR A 108 -2.41 15.08 4.55
CA TYR A 108 -3.39 14.01 4.64
C TYR A 108 -4.67 14.42 3.95
N MET A 109 -5.15 13.63 2.99
CA MET A 109 -6.33 13.92 2.19
C MET A 109 -7.51 13.05 2.62
N PHE A 110 -8.40 13.59 3.44
CA PHE A 110 -9.62 12.90 3.82
C PHE A 110 -10.72 13.19 2.82
N THR A 111 -11.50 12.15 2.52
CA THR A 111 -12.58 12.20 1.56
C THR A 111 -13.86 11.79 2.27
N ASP A 112 -14.89 12.64 2.23
CA ASP A 112 -16.14 12.39 2.94
C ASP A 112 -17.18 11.73 2.02
N LYS A 113 -18.44 11.68 2.45
CA LYS A 113 -19.55 11.10 1.71
C LYS A 113 -20.68 12.13 1.60
N THR A 114 -21.12 12.40 0.38
CA THR A 114 -22.28 13.25 0.08
C THR A 114 -23.50 12.43 -0.32
N ILE A 115 -23.31 11.27 -0.95
CA ILE A 115 -24.40 10.36 -1.37
C ILE A 115 -24.12 8.91 -0.98
N ALA A 116 -25.18 8.08 -0.92
CA ALA A 116 -25.15 6.72 -0.39
C ALA A 116 -24.08 5.79 -1.00
N CYS A 117 -23.76 5.92 -2.29
CA CYS A 117 -22.79 5.06 -2.96
C CYS A 117 -21.32 5.43 -2.69
N GLN A 118 -21.04 6.67 -2.25
CA GLN A 118 -19.68 7.13 -1.99
C GLN A 118 -19.13 6.52 -0.71
N THR A 119 -17.82 6.33 -0.67
CA THR A 119 -17.09 5.81 0.48
C THR A 119 -16.22 6.90 1.09
N ALA A 120 -16.43 7.17 2.38
CA ALA A 120 -15.54 8.05 3.14
C ALA A 120 -14.21 7.34 3.40
N VAL A 121 -13.10 8.08 3.28
CA VAL A 121 -11.75 7.58 3.52
C VAL A 121 -10.99 8.59 4.38
N ASN A 122 -10.66 8.17 5.60
CA ASN A 122 -9.86 8.92 6.56
C ASN A 122 -8.68 8.10 7.12
N LYS A 123 -8.45 6.92 6.55
CA LYS A 123 -7.35 6.00 6.87
C LYS A 123 -6.94 5.29 5.58
N ASP A 124 -5.64 5.19 5.34
CA ASP A 124 -5.07 4.31 4.32
C ASP A 124 -3.89 3.59 4.96
N THR A 125 -4.20 2.39 5.40
CA THR A 125 -3.30 1.54 6.16
C THR A 125 -2.05 1.16 5.37
N SER A 126 -2.14 1.16 4.03
CA SER A 126 -1.00 0.85 3.17
C SER A 126 0.04 1.98 3.06
N SER A 127 -0.24 3.16 3.65
CA SER A 127 0.66 4.31 3.68
C SER A 127 1.59 4.28 4.90
N ALA A 128 2.74 4.94 4.77
CA ALA A 128 3.69 5.11 5.87
C ALA A 128 3.17 5.99 7.00
N SER A 129 2.10 6.78 6.79
CA SER A 129 1.42 7.63 7.80
C SER A 129 0.06 7.06 8.26
N GLY A 130 -0.36 5.89 7.75
CA GLY A 130 -1.68 5.31 8.05
C GLY A 130 -2.85 6.15 7.51
N TYR A 131 -2.55 7.28 6.88
CA TYR A 131 -3.48 8.26 6.36
C TYR A 131 -3.33 8.41 4.84
N PRO A 132 -4.43 8.60 4.10
CA PRO A 132 -4.38 8.86 2.67
C PRO A 132 -3.70 10.20 2.36
N SER A 133 -3.02 10.29 1.22
CA SER A 133 -2.48 11.53 0.66
C SER A 133 -2.47 11.47 -0.87
N ILE A 134 -2.32 12.63 -1.53
CA ILE A 134 -2.21 12.68 -2.99
C ILE A 134 -1.00 11.87 -3.48
N GLU A 135 0.14 11.99 -2.78
CA GLU A 135 1.31 11.18 -3.07
C GLU A 135 0.98 9.68 -3.04
N HIS A 136 0.36 9.22 -1.96
CA HIS A 136 0.09 7.81 -1.74
C HIS A 136 -0.89 7.24 -2.77
N TYR A 137 -1.91 8.02 -3.12
CA TYR A 137 -2.84 7.67 -4.19
C TYR A 137 -2.16 7.61 -5.55
N ILE A 138 -1.26 8.56 -5.86
CA ILE A 138 -0.49 8.53 -7.11
C ILE A 138 0.36 7.27 -7.20
N LYS A 139 1.11 6.92 -6.14
CA LYS A 139 1.92 5.68 -6.09
C LYS A 139 1.08 4.45 -6.43
N LYS A 140 -0.08 4.28 -5.77
CA LYS A 140 -1.01 3.17 -6.02
C LYS A 140 -1.59 3.16 -7.43
N MET A 141 -1.92 4.32 -7.99
CA MET A 141 -2.41 4.44 -9.36
C MET A 141 -1.34 4.03 -10.38
N VAL A 142 -0.11 4.54 -10.27
CA VAL A 142 0.91 4.32 -11.30
C VAL A 142 1.53 2.93 -11.21
N LEU A 143 1.73 2.39 -10.00
CA LEU A 143 2.35 1.08 -9.80
C LEU A 143 1.37 -0.06 -10.06
N ILE A 144 0.24 -0.09 -9.35
CA ILE A 144 -0.70 -1.22 -9.42
C ILE A 144 -2.05 -0.91 -10.07
N SER A 145 -2.22 0.30 -10.60
CA SER A 145 -3.49 0.73 -11.21
C SER A 145 -4.67 0.70 -10.25
N ASP A 146 -4.48 1.12 -9.00
CA ASP A 146 -5.54 1.09 -8.00
C ASP A 146 -6.74 2.01 -8.36
N ASN A 147 -7.93 1.42 -8.42
CA ASN A 147 -9.17 2.12 -8.80
C ASN A 147 -9.74 2.99 -7.69
N SER A 148 -9.58 2.58 -6.43
CA SER A 148 -10.02 3.35 -5.27
C SER A 148 -9.25 4.67 -5.19
N SER A 149 -7.92 4.62 -5.32
CA SER A 149 -7.05 5.80 -5.34
C SER A 149 -7.40 6.76 -6.47
N TYR A 150 -7.65 6.23 -7.68
CA TYR A 150 -8.14 7.05 -8.79
C TYR A 150 -9.45 7.75 -8.47
N SER A 151 -10.39 7.05 -7.84
CA SER A 151 -11.70 7.63 -7.51
C SER A 151 -11.56 8.78 -6.52
N ARG A 152 -10.67 8.67 -5.52
CA ARG A 152 -10.39 9.76 -4.57
C ARG A 152 -9.72 10.97 -5.23
N VAL A 153 -8.73 10.73 -6.11
CA VAL A 153 -8.09 11.81 -6.87
C VAL A 153 -9.07 12.48 -7.84
N PHE A 154 -9.93 11.71 -8.51
CA PHE A 154 -10.98 12.22 -9.38
C PHE A 154 -11.98 13.11 -8.61
N GLU A 155 -12.34 12.74 -7.38
CA GLU A 155 -13.22 13.54 -6.51
C GLU A 155 -12.57 14.86 -6.08
N PHE A 156 -11.27 14.83 -5.73
CA PHE A 156 -10.53 16.06 -5.46
C PHE A 156 -10.46 16.96 -6.68
N LEU A 157 -10.15 16.41 -7.86
CA LEU A 157 -10.02 17.20 -9.07
C LEU A 157 -11.37 17.75 -9.52
N ASN A 158 -12.39 16.89 -9.58
CA ASN A 158 -13.67 17.04 -10.27
C ASN A 158 -13.55 17.16 -11.82
N PRO A 159 -14.55 16.69 -12.59
CA PRO A 159 -14.52 16.75 -14.06
C PRO A 159 -14.33 18.16 -14.63
N LYS A 160 -14.96 19.18 -14.02
CA LYS A 160 -14.89 20.57 -14.47
C LYS A 160 -13.45 21.07 -14.51
N TYR A 161 -12.69 20.83 -13.44
CA TYR A 161 -11.28 21.19 -13.38
C TYR A 161 -10.47 20.39 -14.41
N ILE A 162 -10.68 19.06 -14.47
CA ILE A 162 -9.95 18.18 -15.39
C ILE A 162 -10.09 18.67 -16.84
N HIS A 163 -11.32 18.91 -17.30
CA HIS A 163 -11.55 19.34 -18.69
C HIS A 163 -11.07 20.77 -18.94
N LYS A 164 -11.23 21.69 -17.97
CA LYS A 164 -10.68 23.06 -18.09
C LYS A 164 -9.17 23.02 -18.33
N LYS A 165 -8.44 22.22 -17.56
CA LYS A 165 -6.99 22.11 -17.68
C LYS A 165 -6.55 21.40 -18.95
N LEU A 166 -7.15 20.24 -19.25
CA LEU A 166 -6.80 19.51 -20.47
C LEU A 166 -7.12 20.31 -21.73
N ASN A 167 -8.22 21.07 -21.77
CA ASN A 167 -8.51 21.99 -22.85
C ASN A 167 -7.44 23.10 -22.99
N ALA A 168 -7.06 23.75 -21.88
CA ALA A 168 -6.00 24.77 -21.88
C ALA A 168 -4.65 24.21 -22.37
N TYR A 169 -4.40 22.93 -22.15
CA TYR A 169 -3.22 22.21 -22.62
C TYR A 169 -3.28 21.72 -24.07
N GLY A 170 -4.38 21.98 -24.78
CA GLY A 170 -4.55 21.59 -26.19
C GLY A 170 -5.19 20.21 -26.38
N TYR A 171 -5.88 19.68 -25.37
CA TYR A 171 -6.56 18.38 -25.41
C TYR A 171 -8.10 18.50 -25.27
N PRO A 172 -8.79 19.30 -26.10
CA PRO A 172 -10.23 19.61 -25.95
C PRO A 172 -11.15 18.40 -26.06
N GLN A 173 -10.71 17.34 -26.74
CA GLN A 173 -11.49 16.12 -26.95
C GLN A 173 -11.30 15.08 -25.84
N VAL A 174 -10.42 15.30 -24.86
CA VAL A 174 -10.28 14.36 -23.75
C VAL A 174 -11.49 14.45 -22.81
N ARG A 175 -12.08 13.31 -22.52
CA ARG A 175 -13.24 13.16 -21.66
C ARG A 175 -12.96 12.22 -20.49
N ILE A 176 -12.86 12.79 -19.31
CA ILE A 176 -12.75 12.05 -18.03
C ILE A 176 -13.91 12.47 -17.13
N VAL A 177 -14.90 11.60 -16.96
CA VAL A 177 -16.21 11.96 -16.37
C VAL A 177 -16.69 11.01 -15.29
N HIS A 178 -16.03 9.88 -15.06
CA HIS A 178 -16.45 8.93 -14.05
C HIS A 178 -15.31 8.40 -13.18
N ARG A 179 -15.68 8.11 -11.93
CA ARG A 179 -14.86 7.42 -10.94
C ARG A 179 -14.94 5.90 -11.15
N PHE A 180 -13.96 5.15 -10.65
CA PHE A 180 -13.94 3.69 -10.74
C PHE A 180 -14.42 3.06 -9.44
N ASP A 181 -15.59 3.49 -8.98
CA ASP A 181 -16.22 3.01 -7.76
C ASP A 181 -17.39 2.09 -8.12
N PRO A 182 -17.29 0.77 -7.91
CA PRO A 182 -18.23 -0.20 -8.48
C PRO A 182 -19.66 -0.08 -7.95
N ILE A 183 -19.84 0.59 -6.80
CA ILE A 183 -21.15 0.81 -6.17
C ILE A 183 -21.86 2.03 -6.77
N CYS A 184 -21.11 3.04 -7.21
CA CYS A 184 -21.69 4.24 -7.79
C CYS A 184 -22.02 4.03 -9.26
N LYS A 185 -23.29 4.26 -9.61
CA LYS A 185 -23.75 4.17 -11.00
C LYS A 185 -23.27 5.38 -11.82
N PRO A 186 -23.23 5.28 -13.16
CA PRO A 186 -22.81 6.36 -14.05
C PRO A 186 -23.49 7.71 -13.76
N GLU A 187 -24.78 7.69 -13.42
CA GLU A 187 -25.61 8.89 -13.30
C GLU A 187 -25.17 9.77 -12.14
N VAL A 188 -24.55 9.23 -11.09
CA VAL A 188 -24.15 10.01 -9.90
C VAL A 188 -22.70 10.49 -9.97
N ASN A 189 -21.99 10.23 -11.08
CA ASN A 189 -20.60 10.65 -11.23
C ASN A 189 -20.41 12.17 -11.24
N HIS A 190 -21.47 12.94 -11.45
CA HIS A 190 -21.42 14.40 -11.39
C HIS A 190 -21.51 14.97 -9.96
N ILE A 191 -21.75 14.12 -8.95
CA ILE A 191 -21.87 14.54 -7.55
C ILE A 191 -20.51 14.32 -6.87
N MET A 192 -19.80 15.41 -6.58
CA MET A 192 -18.52 15.36 -5.86
C MET A 192 -18.77 15.48 -4.37
N ASN A 193 -18.08 14.64 -3.62
CA ASN A 193 -17.98 14.70 -2.18
C ASN A 193 -17.00 15.78 -1.71
N GLN A 194 -17.15 16.16 -0.46
CA GLN A 194 -16.21 17.03 0.23
C GLN A 194 -14.85 16.34 0.37
N VAL A 195 -13.78 17.13 0.22
CA VAL A 195 -12.39 16.72 0.43
C VAL A 195 -11.76 17.69 1.44
N ARG A 196 -11.02 17.16 2.40
CA ARG A 196 -10.34 17.92 3.44
C ARG A 196 -8.88 17.51 3.54
N PHE A 197 -8.01 18.49 3.74
CA PHE A 197 -6.57 18.29 3.90
C PHE A 197 -6.15 18.66 5.31
N PHE A 198 -5.38 17.78 5.94
CA PHE A 198 -4.91 17.95 7.32
C PHE A 198 -3.39 17.84 7.42
N ASP A 199 -2.82 18.59 8.35
CA ASP A 199 -1.40 18.50 8.68
C ASP A 199 -1.09 17.25 9.55
N PRO A 200 0.18 16.98 9.90
CA PRO A 200 0.55 15.87 10.77
C PRO A 200 -0.07 15.88 12.18
N ASN A 201 -0.49 17.05 12.68
CA ASN A 201 -1.18 17.21 13.97
C ASN A 201 -2.70 17.04 13.83
N LEU A 202 -3.20 16.74 12.63
CA LEU A 202 -4.62 16.65 12.28
C LEU A 202 -5.37 18.00 12.34
N GLU A 203 -4.66 19.10 12.14
CA GLU A 203 -5.25 20.43 11.97
C GLU A 203 -5.64 20.66 10.50
N LEU A 204 -6.80 21.29 10.28
CA LEU A 204 -7.35 21.52 8.94
C LEU A 204 -6.52 22.56 8.19
N VAL A 205 -5.92 22.16 7.05
CA VAL A 205 -5.13 23.03 6.16
C VAL A 205 -5.98 23.57 5.02
N TYR A 206 -6.80 22.72 4.41
CA TYR A 206 -7.63 23.10 3.26
C TYR A 206 -8.91 22.26 3.21
N LYS A 207 -9.98 22.87 2.70
CA LYS A 207 -11.29 22.23 2.53
C LYS A 207 -11.85 22.58 1.17
N GLN A 208 -12.27 21.54 0.44
CA GLN A 208 -13.09 21.64 -0.76
C GLN A 208 -14.49 21.12 -0.45
N ASP A 209 -15.50 21.98 -0.58
CA ASP A 209 -16.88 21.59 -0.38
C ASP A 209 -17.39 20.60 -1.44
N ALA A 210 -18.46 19.89 -1.09
CA ALA A 210 -19.14 19.02 -2.03
C ALA A 210 -19.73 19.82 -3.20
N ASP A 211 -19.66 19.26 -4.41
CA ASP A 211 -20.23 19.86 -5.62
C ASP A 211 -21.32 18.94 -6.19
N PRO A 212 -22.62 19.22 -5.95
CA PRO A 212 -23.72 18.41 -6.45
C PRO A 212 -24.13 18.74 -7.90
N LYS A 213 -23.53 19.74 -8.55
CA LYS A 213 -24.02 20.29 -9.83
C LYS A 213 -22.93 20.31 -10.90
N PHE A 214 -22.73 19.18 -11.57
CA PHE A 214 -21.94 19.13 -12.80
C PHE A 214 -22.74 18.61 -14.00
N THR A 215 -22.75 19.38 -15.09
CA THR A 215 -23.30 18.92 -16.37
C THR A 215 -22.27 18.08 -17.09
N SER A 216 -22.58 16.80 -17.30
CA SER A 216 -21.70 15.88 -18.03
C SER A 216 -21.41 16.39 -19.43
N LEU A 217 -20.12 16.43 -19.81
CA LEU A 217 -19.76 16.70 -21.20
C LEU A 217 -20.22 15.54 -22.10
N PRO A 218 -20.79 15.82 -23.28
CA PRO A 218 -21.09 14.78 -24.26
C PRO A 218 -19.79 14.11 -24.72
N ASN A 219 -19.90 12.88 -25.24
CA ASN A 219 -18.77 12.24 -25.89
C ASN A 219 -18.46 12.98 -27.20
N PRO A 220 -17.20 13.40 -27.46
CA PRO A 220 -16.85 14.12 -28.68
C PRO A 220 -17.10 13.32 -29.96
N LEU A 221 -17.21 11.98 -29.86
CA LEU A 221 -17.54 11.10 -30.98
C LEU A 221 -19.06 10.83 -31.10
N GLY A 222 -19.89 11.47 -30.28
CA GLY A 222 -21.33 11.21 -30.23
C GLY A 222 -21.68 9.87 -29.60
N THR A 223 -22.65 9.18 -30.18
CA THR A 223 -23.16 7.89 -29.66
C THR A 223 -22.18 6.76 -29.98
N ILE A 224 -21.73 6.03 -28.96
CA ILE A 224 -20.76 4.94 -29.09
C ILE A 224 -21.37 3.62 -28.66
N ILE A 225 -21.86 2.86 -29.63
CA ILE A 225 -22.46 1.53 -29.41
C ILE A 225 -21.56 0.47 -30.05
N LEU A 226 -21.05 -0.44 -29.24
CA LEU A 226 -20.11 -1.49 -29.69
C LEU A 226 -20.61 -2.88 -29.31
N GLY A 227 -20.03 -3.90 -29.97
CA GLY A 227 -20.34 -5.30 -29.68
C GLY A 227 -21.52 -5.83 -30.46
N GLN A 228 -21.78 -7.12 -30.27
CA GLN A 228 -22.97 -7.82 -30.72
C GLN A 228 -23.82 -8.27 -29.54
N ASP A 229 -23.18 -8.79 -28.49
CA ASP A 229 -23.85 -9.34 -27.32
C ASP A 229 -23.31 -8.76 -26.00
N ILE A 230 -24.12 -8.82 -24.95
CA ILE A 230 -23.68 -8.57 -23.57
C ILE A 230 -24.11 -9.68 -22.62
N TYR A 231 -23.34 -9.89 -21.56
CA TYR A 231 -23.78 -10.65 -20.39
C TYR A 231 -24.57 -9.72 -19.47
N ASN A 232 -25.86 -10.01 -19.28
CA ASN A 232 -26.72 -9.22 -18.40
C ASN A 232 -26.43 -9.48 -16.91
N LYS A 233 -27.14 -8.80 -16.01
CA LYS A 233 -26.97 -8.95 -14.55
C LYS A 233 -27.18 -10.38 -14.02
N LYS A 234 -27.93 -11.21 -14.75
CA LYS A 234 -28.14 -12.64 -14.45
C LYS A 234 -27.06 -13.53 -15.08
N LYS A 235 -25.97 -12.95 -15.61
CA LYS A 235 -24.88 -13.62 -16.33
C LYS A 235 -25.35 -14.42 -17.55
N LYS A 236 -26.48 -14.04 -18.15
CA LYS A 236 -26.95 -14.62 -19.41
C LYS A 236 -26.50 -13.74 -20.57
N LEU A 237 -26.02 -14.39 -21.63
CA LEU A 237 -25.71 -13.74 -22.90
C LEU A 237 -27.04 -13.30 -23.55
N VAL A 238 -27.12 -12.04 -23.94
CA VAL A 238 -28.25 -11.46 -24.67
C VAL A 238 -27.72 -10.67 -25.87
N SER A 239 -28.48 -10.66 -26.95
CA SER A 239 -28.12 -9.96 -28.18
C SER A 239 -28.45 -8.46 -28.08
N GLU A 240 -27.65 -7.79 -27.27
CA GLU A 240 -27.67 -6.35 -27.07
C GLU A 240 -26.24 -5.83 -27.21
N LYS A 241 -26.12 -4.60 -27.72
CA LYS A 241 -24.83 -3.92 -27.84
C LYS A 241 -24.54 -3.11 -26.58
N LYS A 242 -23.25 -2.94 -26.25
CA LYS A 242 -22.84 -2.13 -25.10
C LYS A 242 -22.76 -0.66 -25.48
N ASP A 243 -23.41 0.18 -24.68
CA ASP A 243 -23.32 1.63 -24.77
C ASP A 243 -22.11 2.17 -24.00
N PHE A 244 -21.19 2.79 -24.73
CA PHE A 244 -20.01 3.50 -24.23
C PHE A 244 -20.13 5.02 -24.34
N THR A 245 -21.26 5.56 -24.77
CA THR A 245 -21.50 7.01 -24.92
C THR A 245 -21.15 7.78 -23.64
N TYR A 246 -21.41 7.20 -22.47
CA TYR A 246 -21.13 7.84 -21.18
C TYR A 246 -19.74 7.53 -20.61
N SER A 247 -18.90 6.77 -21.32
CA SER A 247 -17.57 6.33 -20.86
C SER A 247 -16.45 7.34 -21.09
N ASN A 248 -15.37 7.24 -20.31
CA ASN A 248 -14.18 8.07 -20.51
C ASN A 248 -13.58 7.83 -21.91
N TYR A 249 -12.97 8.87 -22.48
CA TYR A 249 -12.35 8.84 -23.79
C TYR A 249 -11.06 9.66 -23.78
N ILE A 250 -9.96 9.02 -24.19
CA ILE A 250 -8.67 9.65 -24.44
C ILE A 250 -8.14 9.05 -25.74
N PRO A 251 -8.02 9.81 -26.84
CA PRO A 251 -7.38 9.33 -28.06
C PRO A 251 -5.94 8.84 -27.81
N LEU A 252 -5.46 7.88 -28.60
CA LEU A 252 -4.09 7.35 -28.45
C LEU A 252 -3.04 8.46 -28.64
N SER A 253 -3.27 9.36 -29.60
CA SER A 253 -2.42 10.55 -29.83
C SER A 253 -2.36 11.47 -28.61
N ASN A 254 -3.48 11.68 -27.91
CA ASN A 254 -3.53 12.56 -26.75
C ASN A 254 -2.83 11.95 -25.54
N ILE A 255 -3.05 10.67 -25.23
CA ILE A 255 -2.34 10.04 -24.10
C ILE A 255 -0.84 9.96 -24.35
N HIS A 256 -0.43 9.66 -25.59
CA HIS A 256 0.97 9.68 -26.01
C HIS A 256 1.58 11.07 -25.84
N SER A 257 0.89 12.12 -26.31
CA SER A 257 1.31 13.52 -26.15
C SER A 257 1.40 13.95 -24.68
N ILE A 258 0.44 13.55 -23.84
CA ILE A 258 0.44 13.86 -22.40
C ILE A 258 1.64 13.21 -21.70
N LEU A 259 1.94 11.94 -22.00
CA LEU A 259 3.13 11.27 -21.45
C LEU A 259 4.41 11.95 -21.94
N LYS A 260 4.49 12.28 -23.24
CA LYS A 260 5.64 12.99 -23.84
C LYS A 260 5.87 14.35 -23.16
N ARG A 261 4.81 15.13 -22.96
CA ARG A 261 4.87 16.43 -22.25
C ARG A 261 5.32 16.28 -20.79
N LEU A 262 4.87 15.23 -20.10
CA LEU A 262 5.31 14.96 -18.73
C LEU A 262 6.80 14.62 -18.68
N LEU A 263 7.25 13.68 -19.51
CA LEU A 263 8.62 13.18 -19.47
C LEU A 263 9.64 14.25 -19.85
N PHE A 264 9.39 14.97 -20.94
CA PHE A 264 10.29 16.01 -21.46
C PHE A 264 9.91 17.41 -20.97
N HIS A 265 9.26 17.51 -19.82
CA HIS A 265 8.79 18.76 -19.22
C HIS A 265 9.88 19.83 -19.19
N ASN A 266 11.10 19.47 -18.75
CA ASN A 266 12.20 20.42 -18.58
C ASN A 266 12.77 20.93 -19.93
N HIS A 267 12.51 20.23 -21.03
CA HIS A 267 12.93 20.60 -22.39
C HIS A 267 11.87 21.41 -23.16
N LEU A 268 10.69 21.64 -22.57
CA LEU A 268 9.65 22.45 -23.20
C LEU A 268 9.79 23.93 -22.81
N PRO A 269 9.34 24.88 -23.65
CA PRO A 269 9.10 26.25 -23.21
C PRO A 269 8.11 26.27 -22.03
N GLU A 270 8.31 27.17 -21.07
CA GLU A 270 7.53 27.24 -19.82
C GLU A 270 6.01 27.20 -20.05
N LYS A 271 5.50 27.96 -21.03
CA LYS A 271 4.07 27.99 -21.42
C LYS A 271 3.49 26.65 -21.88
N ASN A 272 4.33 25.69 -22.27
CA ASN A 272 3.95 24.37 -22.76
C ASN A 272 4.14 23.29 -21.69
N ARG A 273 4.63 23.64 -20.50
CA ARG A 273 4.83 22.72 -19.37
C ARG A 273 3.54 22.56 -18.59
N PHE A 274 3.42 21.45 -17.86
CA PHE A 274 2.43 21.34 -16.79
C PHE A 274 2.84 22.25 -15.63
N ASN A 275 1.90 22.81 -14.87
CA ASN A 275 2.21 23.69 -13.76
C ASN A 275 2.48 22.90 -12.46
N ILE A 276 3.53 22.07 -12.51
CA ILE A 276 4.01 21.24 -11.39
C ILE A 276 5.43 21.63 -11.02
N THR A 277 5.80 21.46 -9.75
CA THR A 277 7.18 21.70 -9.30
C THR A 277 8.13 20.64 -9.86
N HIS A 278 9.42 20.95 -9.93
CA HIS A 278 10.43 19.96 -10.33
C HIS A 278 10.46 18.74 -9.40
N SER A 279 10.23 18.94 -8.08
CA SER A 279 10.12 17.84 -7.12
C SER A 279 8.93 16.92 -7.42
N ASP A 280 7.78 17.49 -7.79
CA ASP A 280 6.58 16.74 -8.14
C ASP A 280 6.72 16.00 -9.47
N TRP A 281 7.38 16.63 -10.45
CA TRP A 281 7.76 15.99 -11.71
C TRP A 281 8.68 14.78 -11.47
N ALA A 282 9.79 14.97 -10.75
CA ALA A 282 10.74 13.90 -10.47
C ALA A 282 10.09 12.75 -9.69
N PHE A 283 9.24 13.09 -8.70
CA PHE A 283 8.41 12.13 -7.98
C PHE A 283 7.53 11.32 -8.94
N LEU A 284 6.75 11.96 -9.81
CA LEU A 284 5.80 11.26 -10.67
C LEU A 284 6.52 10.40 -11.72
N VAL A 285 7.55 10.94 -12.39
CA VAL A 285 8.31 10.21 -13.41
C VAL A 285 9.01 8.99 -12.81
N LYS A 286 9.65 9.14 -11.64
CA LYS A 286 10.26 8.01 -10.91
C LYS A 286 9.26 6.89 -10.65
N HIS A 287 8.04 7.21 -10.22
CA HIS A 287 7.07 6.15 -9.88
C HIS A 287 6.39 5.53 -11.11
N ILE A 288 6.35 6.22 -12.24
CA ILE A 288 5.87 5.65 -13.52
C ILE A 288 6.84 4.57 -14.05
N GLY A 289 8.15 4.74 -13.85
CA GLY A 289 9.19 3.77 -14.24
C GLY A 289 9.51 2.69 -13.21
N MET A 290 9.03 2.86 -11.97
CA MET A 290 9.33 1.99 -10.83
C MET A 290 8.61 0.63 -10.93
N TYR A 291 9.26 -0.41 -10.40
CA TYR A 291 8.68 -1.74 -10.22
C TYR A 291 7.96 -1.85 -8.87
N PRO A 292 6.87 -2.65 -8.75
CA PRO A 292 6.19 -2.82 -7.47
C PRO A 292 7.09 -3.20 -6.30
N ARG A 293 8.12 -4.05 -6.50
CA ARG A 293 9.06 -4.43 -5.43
C ARG A 293 9.87 -3.25 -4.88
N GLU A 294 10.12 -2.23 -5.69
CA GLU A 294 10.88 -1.04 -5.31
C GLU A 294 10.06 -0.04 -4.50
N ALA A 295 8.74 -0.25 -4.43
CA ALA A 295 7.83 0.60 -3.69
C ALA A 295 8.02 0.38 -2.18
N GLY A 296 8.67 1.34 -1.51
CA GLY A 296 8.82 1.31 -0.05
C GLY A 296 7.45 1.28 0.66
N TYR A 297 6.55 2.19 0.27
CA TYR A 297 5.13 2.23 0.67
C TYR A 297 4.25 2.70 -0.50
N PRO A 298 3.10 2.04 -0.80
CA PRO A 298 2.72 0.74 -0.26
C PRO A 298 3.74 -0.35 -0.56
N ARG A 299 3.82 -1.35 0.31
CA ARG A 299 4.50 -2.60 -0.05
C ARG A 299 3.54 -3.50 -0.79
N TYR A 300 4.04 -4.12 -1.84
CA TYR A 300 3.29 -5.02 -2.67
C TYR A 300 3.78 -6.46 -2.49
N ASP A 301 2.84 -7.39 -2.40
CA ASP A 301 3.17 -8.82 -2.41
C ASP A 301 3.73 -9.19 -3.80
N PRO A 302 5.01 -9.62 -3.89
CA PRO A 302 5.64 -9.96 -5.17
C PRO A 302 5.00 -11.17 -5.86
N LYS A 303 4.21 -11.99 -5.15
CA LYS A 303 3.41 -13.06 -5.78
C LYS A 303 2.23 -12.51 -6.58
N LYS A 304 1.70 -11.35 -6.19
CA LYS A 304 0.56 -10.70 -6.84
C LYS A 304 0.98 -9.60 -7.80
N PHE A 305 2.03 -8.85 -7.44
CA PHE A 305 2.54 -7.72 -8.20
C PHE A 305 4.05 -7.91 -8.38
N ASP A 306 4.40 -8.63 -9.43
CA ASP A 306 5.78 -8.84 -9.80
C ASP A 306 6.38 -7.62 -10.53
N ASP A 307 7.67 -7.63 -10.87
CA ASP A 307 8.33 -6.45 -11.45
C ASP A 307 7.79 -6.08 -12.82
N SER A 308 7.42 -7.08 -13.61
CA SER A 308 6.83 -6.88 -14.93
C SER A 308 5.34 -6.56 -14.89
N PHE A 309 4.74 -6.44 -13.70
CA PHE A 309 3.33 -6.10 -13.55
C PHE A 309 3.03 -4.81 -14.33
N LYS A 310 2.10 -4.91 -15.29
CA LYS A 310 1.73 -3.82 -16.23
C LYS A 310 2.85 -3.35 -17.17
N LYS A 311 3.99 -4.04 -17.24
CA LYS A 311 5.04 -3.79 -18.22
C LYS A 311 4.81 -4.71 -19.43
N TYR A 312 3.85 -4.35 -20.28
CA TYR A 312 3.48 -5.18 -21.44
C TYR A 312 4.51 -5.03 -22.56
N PHE A 313 4.96 -3.80 -22.83
CA PHE A 313 6.15 -3.60 -23.64
C PHE A 313 7.41 -4.18 -22.94
N ILE A 314 8.30 -4.74 -23.76
CA ILE A 314 9.56 -5.44 -23.42
C ILE A 314 9.37 -6.72 -22.60
N TYR A 315 8.66 -6.67 -21.48
CA TYR A 315 8.57 -7.79 -20.53
C TYR A 315 7.34 -8.66 -20.70
N GLY A 316 6.28 -8.17 -21.37
CA GLY A 316 5.05 -8.92 -21.61
C GLY A 316 4.37 -9.42 -20.33
N ASN A 317 4.55 -8.75 -19.19
CA ASN A 317 3.97 -9.17 -17.91
C ASN A 317 4.28 -10.65 -17.53
N LYS A 318 5.49 -11.14 -17.86
CA LYS A 318 5.97 -12.50 -17.56
C LYS A 318 7.23 -12.57 -16.71
N VAL A 319 7.90 -11.44 -16.47
CA VAL A 319 9.21 -11.40 -15.79
C VAL A 319 9.02 -11.05 -14.32
N LYS A 320 9.12 -12.06 -13.46
CA LYS A 320 8.83 -11.89 -12.04
C LYS A 320 9.81 -10.97 -11.32
N VAL A 321 11.09 -11.11 -11.66
CA VAL A 321 12.20 -10.33 -11.11
C VAL A 321 13.02 -9.82 -12.29
N ILE A 322 13.23 -8.51 -12.37
CA ILE A 322 14.10 -7.86 -13.34
C ILE A 322 15.43 -7.57 -12.65
N ASP A 323 16.46 -8.34 -13.00
CA ASP A 323 17.75 -8.35 -12.30
C ASP A 323 18.71 -7.22 -12.71
N SER A 324 18.27 -6.31 -13.59
CA SER A 324 19.12 -5.23 -14.12
C SER A 324 18.37 -3.91 -14.20
N ASP A 325 19.00 -2.86 -13.66
CA ASP A 325 18.51 -1.49 -13.77
C ASP A 325 18.87 -0.82 -15.10
N THR A 326 19.49 -1.56 -16.03
CA THR A 326 19.95 -0.99 -17.30
C THR A 326 18.83 -0.56 -18.23
N LEU A 327 17.64 -1.17 -18.13
CA LEU A 327 16.48 -0.86 -18.96
C LEU A 327 15.31 -0.44 -18.07
N ARG A 328 14.62 0.63 -18.44
CA ARG A 328 13.42 1.09 -17.74
C ARG A 328 12.29 1.39 -18.73
N VAL A 329 11.08 1.07 -18.29
CA VAL A 329 9.84 1.27 -19.06
C VAL A 329 8.94 2.19 -18.24
N PHE A 330 8.88 3.46 -18.62
CA PHE A 330 8.03 4.48 -18.02
C PHE A 330 6.67 4.45 -18.72
N ASN A 331 5.68 3.78 -18.14
CA ASN A 331 4.43 3.54 -18.86
C ASN A 331 3.14 3.70 -18.05
N MET A 332 2.06 3.90 -18.79
CA MET A 332 0.69 3.77 -18.30
C MET A 332 -0.09 2.83 -19.23
N ILE A 333 -0.92 1.97 -18.66
CA ILE A 333 -1.69 0.98 -19.41
C ILE A 333 -3.20 1.18 -19.26
N GLY A 334 -3.93 0.68 -20.24
CA GLY A 334 -5.38 0.50 -20.22
C GLY A 334 -5.71 -0.98 -20.45
N TYR A 335 -6.59 -1.54 -19.62
CA TYR A 335 -7.00 -2.94 -19.71
C TYR A 335 -8.46 -3.03 -19.27
N SER A 336 -9.40 -3.13 -20.20
CA SER A 336 -10.81 -3.36 -19.89
C SER A 336 -11.65 -3.59 -21.14
N TYR A 337 -12.70 -4.42 -21.04
CA TYR A 337 -13.66 -4.67 -22.12
C TYR A 337 -13.04 -5.14 -23.46
N GLY A 338 -11.92 -5.86 -23.40
CA GLY A 338 -11.15 -6.28 -24.57
C GLY A 338 -10.21 -5.21 -25.11
N PHE A 339 -10.28 -3.96 -24.64
CA PHE A 339 -9.30 -2.94 -25.00
C PHE A 339 -8.04 -3.09 -24.15
N LEU A 340 -6.92 -3.28 -24.83
CA LEU A 340 -5.59 -3.36 -24.26
C LEU A 340 -4.75 -2.21 -24.83
N VAL A 341 -4.16 -1.40 -23.97
CA VAL A 341 -3.35 -0.25 -24.36
C VAL A 341 -2.10 -0.19 -23.49
N ASP A 342 -0.96 0.08 -24.10
CA ASP A 342 0.27 0.47 -23.39
C ASP A 342 0.83 1.74 -24.05
N CYS A 343 1.29 2.68 -23.24
CA CYS A 343 1.84 3.97 -23.63
C CYS A 343 3.08 4.21 -22.78
N ALA A 344 4.26 4.18 -23.42
CA ALA A 344 5.53 4.11 -22.72
C ALA A 344 6.62 4.98 -23.36
N TYR A 345 7.54 5.39 -22.50
CA TYR A 345 8.91 5.76 -22.86
C TYR A 345 9.85 4.66 -22.36
N ILE A 346 10.70 4.16 -23.25
CA ILE A 346 11.57 3.02 -22.98
C ILE A 346 13.00 3.51 -23.15
N VAL A 347 13.83 3.25 -22.14
CA VAL A 347 15.24 3.64 -22.12
C VAL A 347 16.12 2.45 -21.77
N ASN A 348 17.30 2.39 -22.37
CA ASN A 348 18.39 1.57 -21.91
C ASN A 348 19.62 2.45 -21.65
N TYR A 349 19.99 2.61 -20.38
CA TYR A 349 21.08 3.48 -19.95
C TYR A 349 22.47 2.97 -20.34
N LYS A 350 22.60 1.68 -20.64
CA LYS A 350 23.85 1.04 -21.07
C LYS A 350 24.06 1.20 -22.56
N THR A 351 23.05 0.88 -23.37
CA THR A 351 23.13 0.97 -24.84
C THR A 351 22.71 2.33 -25.37
N LYS A 352 22.35 3.29 -24.49
CA LYS A 352 21.89 4.64 -24.84
C LYS A 352 20.70 4.63 -25.83
N THR A 353 19.91 3.57 -25.76
CA THR A 353 18.70 3.39 -26.55
C THR A 353 17.55 4.14 -25.88
N GLU A 354 16.76 4.88 -26.63
CA GLU A 354 15.55 5.53 -26.12
C GLU A 354 14.52 5.69 -27.22
N PHE A 355 13.24 5.57 -26.88
CA PHE A 355 12.11 5.86 -27.76
C PHE A 355 10.79 5.90 -26.99
N MET A 356 9.74 6.47 -27.60
CA MET A 356 8.37 6.29 -27.11
C MET A 356 7.58 5.36 -28.01
N LEU A 357 6.69 4.59 -27.40
CA LEU A 357 5.78 3.68 -28.10
C LEU A 357 4.41 3.73 -27.44
N SER A 358 3.36 3.73 -28.25
CA SER A 358 2.00 3.59 -27.78
C SER A 358 1.21 2.73 -28.75
N ALA A 359 0.48 1.76 -28.23
CA ALA A 359 -0.35 0.89 -29.05
C ALA A 359 -1.62 0.49 -28.32
N VAL A 360 -2.71 0.38 -29.08
CA VAL A 360 -4.00 -0.19 -28.63
C VAL A 360 -4.35 -1.40 -29.48
N LEU A 361 -4.98 -2.38 -28.84
CA LEU A 361 -5.61 -3.54 -29.45
C LEU A 361 -7.01 -3.75 -28.86
N TYR A 362 -7.93 -4.25 -29.68
CA TYR A 362 -9.23 -4.76 -29.29
C TYR A 362 -9.20 -6.30 -29.31
N THR A 363 -8.77 -6.90 -28.20
CA THR A 363 -8.80 -8.35 -27.96
C THR A 363 -10.17 -8.78 -27.44
N ASN A 364 -11.18 -8.66 -28.30
CA ASN A 364 -12.51 -9.21 -28.06
C ASN A 364 -13.07 -9.76 -29.38
N SER A 365 -12.47 -10.85 -29.86
CA SER A 365 -12.84 -11.42 -31.16
C SER A 365 -14.28 -11.94 -31.21
N ARG A 366 -14.79 -12.41 -30.06
CA ARG A 366 -16.21 -12.79 -29.86
C ARG A 366 -17.16 -11.59 -29.92
N ASN A 367 -16.63 -10.37 -29.88
CA ASN A 367 -17.37 -9.12 -29.93
C ASN A 367 -18.50 -9.03 -28.89
N SER A 368 -18.30 -9.60 -27.70
CA SER A 368 -19.28 -9.61 -26.61
C SER A 368 -18.72 -8.96 -25.34
N PHE A 369 -19.57 -8.34 -24.52
CA PHE A 369 -19.15 -7.65 -23.31
C PHE A 369 -19.68 -8.28 -22.04
N GLY A 370 -18.94 -8.13 -20.94
CA GLY A 370 -19.39 -8.54 -19.60
C GLY A 370 -19.02 -9.96 -19.19
N SER A 371 -18.39 -10.74 -20.07
CA SER A 371 -17.83 -12.05 -19.72
C SER A 371 -16.63 -11.96 -18.78
N GLY A 372 -15.89 -10.84 -18.83
CA GLY A 372 -14.60 -10.68 -18.16
C GLY A 372 -13.46 -11.49 -18.79
N SER A 373 -13.72 -12.19 -19.90
CA SER A 373 -12.77 -13.08 -20.58
C SER A 373 -12.53 -12.62 -22.02
N TYR A 374 -11.28 -12.30 -22.30
CA TYR A 374 -10.79 -11.60 -23.50
C TYR A 374 -9.39 -12.13 -23.85
N GLU A 375 -8.95 -12.00 -25.10
CA GLU A 375 -7.68 -12.59 -25.59
C GLU A 375 -6.42 -11.79 -25.20
N TYR A 376 -6.40 -11.18 -24.02
CA TYR A 376 -5.29 -10.34 -23.57
C TYR A 376 -3.97 -11.13 -23.44
N GLU A 377 -3.99 -12.23 -22.70
CA GLU A 377 -2.78 -13.00 -22.37
C GLU A 377 -2.28 -13.84 -23.55
N SER A 378 -3.19 -14.32 -24.39
CA SER A 378 -2.87 -15.21 -25.51
C SER A 378 -2.53 -14.44 -26.79
N ILE A 379 -3.06 -13.23 -26.98
CA ILE A 379 -2.91 -12.47 -28.23
C ILE A 379 -2.35 -11.07 -27.97
N GLY A 380 -3.01 -10.29 -27.11
CA GLY A 380 -2.71 -8.86 -26.95
C GLY A 380 -1.32 -8.57 -26.37
N ILE A 381 -1.01 -9.11 -25.19
CA ILE A 381 0.25 -8.89 -24.49
C ILE A 381 1.45 -9.45 -25.28
N PRO A 382 1.38 -10.66 -25.89
CA PRO A 382 2.42 -11.12 -26.82
C PRO A 382 2.69 -10.15 -27.97
N TYR A 383 1.65 -9.61 -28.62
CA TYR A 383 1.82 -8.62 -29.69
C TYR A 383 2.51 -7.35 -29.20
N LEU A 384 2.08 -6.78 -28.06
CA LEU A 384 2.71 -5.58 -27.51
C LEU A 384 4.19 -5.82 -27.20
N LYS A 385 4.50 -6.96 -26.57
CA LYS A 385 5.88 -7.36 -26.29
C LYS A 385 6.71 -7.44 -27.57
N GLU A 386 6.22 -8.14 -28.59
CA GLU A 386 6.96 -8.31 -29.85
C GLU A 386 7.16 -6.96 -30.56
N LEU A 387 6.12 -6.13 -30.63
CA LEU A 387 6.18 -4.81 -31.27
C LEU A 387 7.27 -3.94 -30.63
N SER A 388 7.29 -3.88 -29.30
CA SER A 388 8.31 -3.13 -28.57
C SER A 388 9.71 -3.72 -28.70
N THR A 389 9.83 -5.04 -28.87
CA THR A 389 11.11 -5.74 -29.03
C THR A 389 11.71 -5.46 -30.40
N GLU A 390 10.90 -5.49 -31.47
CA GLU A 390 11.35 -5.14 -32.82
C GLU A 390 11.76 -3.67 -32.94
N ILE A 391 11.00 -2.76 -32.33
CA ILE A 391 11.39 -1.33 -32.28
C ILE A 391 12.66 -1.13 -31.45
N TYR A 392 12.81 -1.85 -30.33
CA TYR A 392 14.04 -1.81 -29.54
C TYR A 392 15.25 -2.29 -30.35
N LYS A 393 15.11 -3.38 -31.12
CA LYS A 393 16.18 -3.89 -32.01
C LYS A 393 16.55 -2.88 -33.11
N LEU A 394 15.57 -2.16 -33.65
CA LEU A 394 15.79 -1.06 -34.60
C LEU A 394 16.60 0.07 -33.94
N GLU A 395 16.13 0.59 -32.80
CA GLU A 395 16.75 1.73 -32.13
C GLU A 395 18.14 1.41 -31.57
N ALA A 396 18.37 0.18 -31.09
CA ALA A 396 19.68 -0.26 -30.62
C ALA A 396 20.75 -0.32 -31.73
N LYS A 397 20.35 -0.34 -33.01
CA LYS A 397 21.25 -0.34 -34.18
C LYS A 397 21.35 1.03 -34.85
N ARG A 398 20.50 1.99 -34.45
CA ARG A 398 20.42 3.29 -35.11
C ARG A 398 21.68 4.10 -34.80
N ARG A 399 22.30 4.65 -35.85
CA ARG A 399 23.40 5.61 -35.67
C ARG A 399 22.82 6.94 -35.26
N LYS A 400 23.28 7.47 -34.12
CA LYS A 400 22.89 8.77 -33.60
C LYS A 400 24.03 9.76 -33.80
N THR A 401 23.71 10.98 -34.24
CA THR A 401 24.70 12.05 -34.35
C THR A 401 25.26 12.44 -32.97
N TYR A 402 24.37 12.50 -31.97
CA TYR A 402 24.72 12.71 -30.57
C TYR A 402 24.10 11.57 -29.75
N GLU A 403 24.94 10.90 -28.95
CA GLU A 403 24.48 9.90 -28.00
C GLU A 403 23.72 10.58 -26.85
N PRO A 404 22.54 10.05 -26.43
CA PRO A 404 21.78 10.68 -25.38
C PRO A 404 22.46 10.57 -24.01
N ASP A 405 22.44 11.66 -23.27
CA ASP A 405 22.53 11.60 -21.83
C ASP A 405 21.15 11.32 -21.24
N LEU A 406 21.04 10.19 -20.54
CA LEU A 406 19.80 9.68 -19.95
C LEU A 406 19.80 9.83 -18.43
N SER A 407 20.76 10.56 -17.86
CA SER A 407 20.91 10.78 -16.42
C SER A 407 19.65 11.39 -15.78
N GLU A 408 18.93 12.25 -16.50
CA GLU A 408 17.67 12.85 -16.06
C GLU A 408 16.57 11.80 -15.74
N PHE A 409 16.63 10.64 -16.40
CA PHE A 409 15.66 9.56 -16.20
C PHE A 409 16.21 8.41 -15.34
N ASP A 410 17.48 8.44 -14.96
CA ASP A 410 18.14 7.38 -14.23
C ASP A 410 17.96 7.53 -12.71
N PHE A 411 16.72 7.39 -12.25
CA PHE A 411 16.36 7.47 -10.82
C PHE A 411 16.79 6.26 -9.99
N TYR A 412 17.46 5.27 -10.63
CA TYR A 412 17.64 3.92 -10.09
C TYR A 412 19.12 3.48 -10.03
N ARG A 413 20.04 4.10 -10.78
CA ARG A 413 21.48 3.87 -10.61
C ARG A 413 21.96 4.34 -9.23
N ASN A 414 22.59 3.43 -8.48
CA ASN A 414 23.38 3.74 -7.29
C ASN A 414 22.78 4.83 -6.38
N THR A 415 21.53 4.68 -5.98
CA THR A 415 21.26 4.95 -4.58
C THR A 415 21.92 3.82 -3.81
N SER A 416 23.16 4.04 -3.38
CA SER A 416 23.50 3.61 -2.03
C SER A 416 22.31 4.02 -1.18
N ASP A 417 21.64 3.02 -0.65
CA ASP A 417 20.40 3.08 0.11
C ASP A 417 20.33 4.35 0.98
N THR A 418 19.83 5.47 0.45
CA THR A 418 19.63 6.70 1.25
C THR A 418 18.36 6.58 2.10
N SER A 419 17.70 5.43 2.02
CA SER A 419 16.82 4.94 3.05
C SER A 419 17.36 3.61 3.55
N LYS A 420 18.63 3.50 4.00
CA LYS A 420 19.16 2.26 4.60
C LYS A 420 18.10 1.69 5.51
N ILE A 421 17.41 0.67 5.03
CA ILE A 421 16.24 0.16 5.73
C ILE A 421 16.86 -0.64 6.86
N THR A 422 16.98 0.00 8.02
CA THR A 422 17.46 -0.63 9.24
C THR A 422 16.57 -1.82 9.53
N LYS A 423 17.09 -3.03 9.35
CA LYS A 423 16.33 -4.27 9.56
C LYS A 423 16.74 -4.90 10.89
N VAL A 424 15.76 -5.47 11.57
CA VAL A 424 15.95 -6.27 12.78
C VAL A 424 15.52 -7.69 12.49
N THR A 425 16.39 -8.65 12.70
CA THR A 425 16.10 -10.08 12.47
C THR A 425 15.47 -10.68 13.71
N ILE A 426 14.29 -11.26 13.56
CA ILE A 426 13.62 -12.01 14.62
C ILE A 426 13.93 -13.48 14.41
N HIS A 427 14.50 -14.12 15.42
CA HIS A 427 14.56 -15.57 15.51
C HIS A 427 13.54 -16.04 16.52
N GLY A 428 12.83 -17.13 16.25
CA GLY A 428 11.96 -17.67 17.26
C GLY A 428 11.62 -19.13 17.11
N ASN A 429 10.91 -19.64 18.12
CA ASN A 429 10.55 -21.03 18.21
C ASN A 429 9.11 -21.18 18.73
N ILE A 430 8.35 -22.07 18.10
CA ILE A 430 6.99 -22.46 18.45
C ILE A 430 7.02 -23.90 18.96
N THR A 431 6.49 -24.11 20.16
CA THR A 431 6.30 -25.44 20.73
C THR A 431 4.83 -25.69 21.09
N VAL A 432 4.45 -26.96 21.21
CA VAL A 432 3.19 -27.38 21.84
C VAL A 432 3.55 -28.35 22.97
N ASN A 433 3.22 -27.98 24.21
CA ASN A 433 3.62 -28.68 25.42
C ASN A 433 5.15 -28.94 25.46
N GLY A 434 5.94 -27.92 25.07
CA GLY A 434 7.41 -27.98 25.05
C GLY A 434 8.04 -28.79 23.91
N ASN A 435 7.25 -29.42 23.03
CA ASN A 435 7.76 -30.09 21.83
C ASN A 435 7.66 -29.18 20.61
N PRO A 436 8.66 -29.16 19.71
CA PRO A 436 8.61 -28.41 18.46
C PRO A 436 7.30 -28.59 17.68
N SER A 437 6.73 -27.49 17.18
CA SER A 437 5.47 -27.54 16.45
C SER A 437 5.43 -26.54 15.31
N THR A 438 4.79 -26.92 14.20
CA THR A 438 4.53 -25.98 13.11
C THR A 438 3.40 -25.04 13.50
N GLY A 439 3.53 -23.77 13.15
CA GLY A 439 2.54 -22.75 13.44
C GLY A 439 2.68 -21.58 12.48
N ASN A 440 1.59 -20.86 12.28
CA ASN A 440 1.54 -19.69 11.41
C ASN A 440 1.64 -18.42 12.26
N ILE A 441 2.37 -17.43 11.76
CA ILE A 441 2.67 -16.20 12.47
C ILE A 441 2.20 -15.04 11.63
N VAL A 442 1.26 -14.29 12.17
CA VAL A 442 0.75 -13.06 11.57
C VAL A 442 1.40 -11.88 12.29
N VAL A 443 2.05 -10.99 11.55
CA VAL A 443 2.76 -9.84 12.13
C VAL A 443 2.10 -8.54 11.69
N LYS A 444 1.71 -7.73 12.68
CA LYS A 444 1.04 -6.44 12.52
C LYS A 444 1.93 -5.34 13.13
N SER A 445 1.86 -4.11 12.65
CA SER A 445 2.50 -2.97 13.33
C SER A 445 1.51 -2.29 14.30
N VAL A 446 1.95 -2.02 15.53
CA VAL A 446 1.13 -1.50 16.63
C VAL A 446 0.80 -0.01 16.46
N ASN A 447 1.65 0.75 15.76
CA ASN A 447 1.43 2.18 15.53
C ASN A 447 0.32 2.51 14.49
N LYS A 448 -0.47 1.53 14.03
CA LYS A 448 -1.59 1.70 13.05
C LYS A 448 -1.20 2.24 11.67
N HIS A 449 0.08 2.15 11.34
CA HIS A 449 0.66 2.37 10.02
C HIS A 449 0.89 1.00 9.39
N PHE A 450 -0.07 0.46 8.63
CA PHE A 450 -0.07 -0.98 8.37
C PHE A 450 1.03 -1.39 7.40
N LEU A 451 1.98 -2.14 7.94
CA LEU A 451 2.62 -3.24 7.26
C LEU A 451 2.05 -4.53 7.84
N TYR A 452 1.19 -5.20 7.06
CA TYR A 452 0.94 -6.62 7.27
C TYR A 452 2.13 -7.34 6.62
N TYR A 453 3.00 -7.92 7.44
CA TYR A 453 4.06 -8.78 6.93
C TYR A 453 3.45 -10.13 6.52
N PRO A 454 4.05 -10.87 5.56
CA PRO A 454 3.52 -12.16 5.16
C PRO A 454 3.39 -13.10 6.36
N GLU A 455 2.41 -14.00 6.31
CA GLU A 455 2.30 -15.12 7.24
C GLU A 455 3.59 -15.93 7.18
N VAL A 456 4.30 -16.02 8.30
CA VAL A 456 5.54 -16.80 8.42
C VAL A 456 5.18 -18.12 9.10
N ALA A 457 5.56 -19.23 8.49
CA ALA A 457 5.37 -20.55 9.10
C ALA A 457 6.65 -20.97 9.83
N ALA A 458 6.50 -21.50 11.04
CA ALA A 458 7.56 -22.24 11.70
C ALA A 458 7.81 -23.57 11.01
N ASP A 459 9.08 -23.98 10.93
CA ASP A 459 9.50 -25.26 10.37
C ASP A 459 9.10 -26.44 11.28
N LYS A 460 9.47 -27.67 10.87
CA LYS A 460 9.11 -28.89 11.61
C LYS A 460 9.84 -28.98 12.95
N GLU A 461 10.93 -28.25 13.09
CA GLU A 461 11.73 -28.08 14.29
C GLU A 461 11.23 -26.90 15.14
N GLY A 462 10.07 -26.31 14.78
CA GLY A 462 9.40 -25.23 15.48
C GLY A 462 10.02 -23.86 15.24
N LYS A 463 11.10 -23.76 14.47
CA LYS A 463 11.86 -22.52 14.30
C LYS A 463 11.29 -21.64 13.20
N PHE A 464 11.38 -20.33 13.40
CA PHE A 464 11.07 -19.35 12.38
C PHE A 464 12.09 -18.22 12.39
N THR A 465 12.22 -17.53 11.26
CA THR A 465 13.04 -16.32 11.15
C THR A 465 12.38 -15.34 10.20
N LEU A 466 12.37 -14.06 10.57
CA LEU A 466 11.85 -12.99 9.72
C LEU A 466 12.58 -11.66 9.98
N ASN A 467 12.52 -10.74 9.02
CA ASN A 467 13.15 -9.43 9.12
C ASN A 467 12.09 -8.32 9.25
N LEU A 468 12.15 -7.55 10.34
CA LEU A 468 11.32 -6.38 10.60
C LEU A 468 12.09 -5.09 10.31
N LEU A 469 11.40 -3.95 10.27
CA LEU A 469 12.07 -2.64 10.27
C LEU A 469 12.41 -2.27 11.72
N ALA A 470 13.51 -1.54 11.90
CA ALA A 470 13.77 -0.83 13.13
C ALA A 470 12.90 0.45 13.22
N GLY A 471 12.69 0.94 14.44
CA GLY A 471 11.95 2.18 14.69
C GLY A 471 10.47 2.02 15.05
N GLU A 472 9.94 0.79 15.09
CA GLU A 472 8.50 0.53 15.20
C GLU A 472 8.15 -0.41 16.35
N GLU A 473 6.85 -0.56 16.61
CA GLU A 473 6.30 -1.62 17.46
C GLU A 473 5.46 -2.57 16.61
N TYR A 474 5.54 -3.86 16.90
CA TYR A 474 4.90 -4.94 16.17
C TYR A 474 4.11 -5.85 17.12
N GLU A 475 2.99 -6.38 16.65
CA GLU A 475 2.16 -7.39 17.31
C GLU A 475 2.26 -8.68 16.48
N PHE A 476 2.70 -9.75 17.11
CA PHE A 476 2.85 -11.08 16.53
C PHE A 476 1.71 -11.97 17.03
N GLU A 477 0.86 -12.44 16.14
CA GLU A 477 -0.21 -13.39 16.42
C GLU A 477 0.18 -14.78 15.89
N PHE A 478 0.42 -15.70 16.81
CA PHE A 478 0.81 -17.08 16.57
C PHE A 478 -0.43 -17.97 16.56
N ASN A 479 -0.56 -18.78 15.51
CA ASN A 479 -1.68 -19.66 15.26
C ASN A 479 -1.17 -21.10 15.08
N VAL A 480 -1.49 -21.96 16.04
CA VAL A 480 -1.16 -23.39 16.00
C VAL A 480 -2.45 -24.20 15.94
N LYS A 481 -2.43 -25.28 15.15
CA LYS A 481 -3.60 -26.13 14.94
C LYS A 481 -4.12 -26.67 16.29
N ASP A 482 -5.43 -26.55 16.50
CA ASP A 482 -6.14 -27.03 17.70
C ASP A 482 -5.75 -26.32 19.02
N SER A 483 -5.20 -25.10 18.92
CA SER A 483 -4.92 -24.21 20.06
C SER A 483 -5.42 -22.78 19.82
N PRO A 484 -5.84 -22.04 20.86
CA PRO A 484 -6.22 -20.63 20.71
C PRO A 484 -5.01 -19.78 20.32
N PRO A 485 -5.18 -18.73 19.48
CA PRO A 485 -4.08 -17.87 19.06
C PRO A 485 -3.40 -17.16 20.24
N GLN A 486 -2.08 -16.97 20.16
CA GLN A 486 -1.31 -16.20 21.14
C GLN A 486 -0.74 -14.94 20.51
N VAL A 487 -0.70 -13.84 21.26
CA VAL A 487 -0.27 -12.53 20.75
C VAL A 487 0.91 -11.98 21.58
N ILE A 488 1.96 -11.49 20.92
CA ILE A 488 3.17 -10.93 21.55
C ILE A 488 3.55 -9.60 20.89
N ASP A 489 3.87 -8.58 21.69
CA ASP A 489 4.40 -7.31 21.18
C ASP A 489 5.93 -7.29 21.11
N ILE A 490 6.49 -6.78 20.01
CA ILE A 490 7.92 -6.64 19.74
C ILE A 490 8.23 -5.18 19.43
N ASN A 491 9.15 -4.58 20.17
CA ASN A 491 9.58 -3.19 19.99
C ASN A 491 10.97 -3.14 19.34
N THR A 492 11.08 -2.47 18.19
CA THR A 492 12.32 -2.30 17.44
C THR A 492 12.86 -0.87 17.48
N LYS A 493 12.29 0.03 18.31
CA LYS A 493 12.63 1.47 18.33
C LYS A 493 14.09 1.78 18.66
N LYS A 494 14.75 0.93 19.43
CA LYS A 494 16.15 1.14 19.86
C LYS A 494 17.16 0.29 19.08
N ASN A 495 16.68 -0.53 18.15
CA ASN A 495 17.52 -1.48 17.44
C ASN A 495 18.20 -0.87 16.22
N LYS A 496 19.42 -1.32 15.96
CA LYS A 496 20.24 -0.96 14.80
C LYS A 496 20.10 -2.01 13.70
N ASP A 497 20.72 -1.70 12.56
CA ASP A 497 20.64 -2.55 11.37
C ASP A 497 21.38 -3.87 11.61
N ASN A 498 20.72 -4.99 11.33
CA ASN A 498 21.13 -6.36 11.63
C ASN A 498 21.13 -6.75 13.12
N ASP A 499 20.50 -5.97 14.01
CA ASP A 499 20.23 -6.44 15.37
C ASP A 499 19.29 -7.65 15.34
N SER A 500 19.37 -8.52 16.35
CA SER A 500 18.50 -9.69 16.48
C SER A 500 17.69 -9.70 17.77
N ILE A 501 16.47 -10.21 17.69
CA ILE A 501 15.56 -10.42 18.83
C ILE A 501 15.07 -11.87 18.82
N ASN A 502 15.10 -12.52 19.98
CA ASN A 502 14.64 -13.90 20.14
C ASN A 502 13.21 -13.95 20.71
N VAL A 503 12.33 -14.76 20.12
CA VAL A 503 10.93 -14.91 20.53
C VAL A 503 10.60 -16.39 20.73
N TYR A 504 9.99 -16.74 21.87
CA TYR A 504 9.64 -18.12 22.20
C TYR A 504 8.15 -18.20 22.57
N VAL A 505 7.42 -19.14 21.97
CA VAL A 505 5.97 -19.31 22.15
C VAL A 505 5.62 -20.79 22.31
N ASP A 506 4.95 -21.15 23.41
CA ASP A 506 4.50 -22.52 23.67
C ASP A 506 2.98 -22.60 23.79
N PHE A 507 2.35 -23.56 23.11
CA PHE A 507 0.90 -23.77 23.07
C PHE A 507 0.49 -25.02 23.85
N MET A 508 -0.72 -25.01 24.40
CA MET A 508 -1.30 -26.16 25.09
C MET A 508 -2.39 -26.82 24.24
N SER A 509 -2.56 -28.14 24.31
CA SER A 509 -3.53 -28.87 23.48
C SER A 509 -4.96 -28.87 24.06
N ALA A 510 -5.98 -28.91 23.18
CA ALA A 510 -7.41 -28.91 23.52
C ALA A 510 -7.86 -30.03 24.52
N ARG A 511 -7.08 -31.12 24.63
CA ARG A 511 -7.33 -32.19 25.62
C ARG A 511 -7.13 -31.70 27.06
N LEU A 512 -6.24 -30.73 27.29
CA LEU A 512 -5.97 -30.15 28.60
C LEU A 512 -7.02 -29.07 28.96
N GLU A 513 -7.48 -28.27 27.99
CA GLU A 513 -8.57 -27.30 28.17
C GLU A 513 -9.88 -27.96 28.66
N LYS A 514 -10.19 -29.17 28.16
CA LYS A 514 -11.40 -29.91 28.56
C LYS A 514 -11.36 -30.41 30.00
N MET A 515 -10.17 -30.62 30.57
CA MET A 515 -9.99 -30.95 32.00
C MET A 515 -10.07 -29.72 32.92
N ILE A 516 -9.75 -28.54 32.41
CA ILE A 516 -9.72 -27.28 33.19
C ILE A 516 -11.14 -26.71 33.41
N LYS A 517 -12.09 -27.01 32.52
CA LYS A 517 -13.47 -26.47 32.55
C LYS A 517 -14.34 -26.96 33.73
N THR A 518 -13.93 -27.99 34.48
CA THR A 518 -14.77 -28.70 35.46
C THR A 518 -14.49 -28.43 36.94
N LYS A 519 -13.60 -27.50 37.32
CA LYS A 519 -13.38 -27.16 38.75
C LYS A 519 -13.22 -25.66 38.98
N GLN A 520 -14.30 -25.02 39.45
CA GLN A 520 -14.33 -23.62 39.87
C GLN A 520 -15.16 -23.48 41.16
N ASP A 521 -14.74 -22.55 42.03
CA ASP A 521 -15.33 -22.05 43.29
C ASP A 521 -15.15 -22.83 44.61
N SER A 522 -14.36 -22.26 45.54
CA SER A 522 -14.53 -22.36 47.03
C SER A 522 -13.57 -21.50 47.87
N LEU A 523 -12.42 -20.99 47.37
CA LEU A 523 -11.38 -20.42 48.26
C LEU A 523 -11.41 -18.89 48.48
N PHE A 524 -12.14 -18.12 47.69
CA PHE A 524 -12.07 -16.65 47.72
C PHE A 524 -12.90 -16.01 48.86
N LEU A 525 -14.01 -16.64 49.26
CA LEU A 525 -14.93 -16.10 50.29
C LEU A 525 -14.47 -16.33 51.73
N ALA A 526 -13.55 -17.27 51.99
CA ALA A 526 -13.02 -17.55 53.33
C ALA A 526 -11.94 -16.54 53.77
N MET A 527 -11.23 -15.93 52.80
CA MET A 527 -10.06 -15.09 53.07
C MET A 527 -10.40 -13.70 53.64
N LEU A 528 -11.62 -13.20 53.40
CA LEU A 528 -12.06 -11.87 53.83
C LEU A 528 -12.39 -11.77 55.33
N LYS A 529 -12.54 -12.88 56.06
CA LYS A 529 -12.98 -12.87 57.48
C LYS A 529 -11.84 -12.86 58.51
N VAL A 530 -10.58 -13.06 58.11
CA VAL A 530 -9.46 -13.30 59.07
C VAL A 530 -8.53 -12.08 59.25
N TYR A 531 -8.49 -11.12 58.33
CA TYR A 531 -7.39 -10.13 58.26
C TYR A 531 -7.49 -8.90 59.19
N ASN A 532 -8.45 -8.83 60.14
CA ASN A 532 -8.85 -7.56 60.78
C ASN A 532 -8.51 -7.36 62.28
N LYS A 533 -7.44 -7.95 62.84
CA LYS A 533 -7.14 -7.76 64.29
C LYS A 533 -5.82 -7.08 64.70
N ILE A 534 -4.80 -6.95 63.85
CA ILE A 534 -3.54 -6.25 64.18
C ILE A 534 -3.04 -5.42 62.99
N SER A 535 -2.59 -4.19 63.22
CA SER A 535 -1.98 -3.37 62.16
C SER A 535 -0.52 -3.78 61.90
N LEU A 536 -0.10 -3.75 60.62
CA LEU A 536 1.26 -4.13 60.20
C LEU A 536 2.35 -3.31 60.90
N ARG A 537 2.08 -2.03 61.18
CA ARG A 537 2.99 -1.14 61.90
C ARG A 537 3.18 -1.57 63.35
N GLN A 538 2.10 -1.94 64.06
CA GLN A 538 2.19 -2.45 65.43
C GLN A 538 2.96 -3.78 65.50
N PHE A 539 2.83 -4.63 64.47
CA PHE A 539 3.61 -5.86 64.38
C PHE A 539 5.11 -5.56 64.18
N SER A 540 5.44 -4.62 63.28
CA SER A 540 6.82 -4.16 63.05
C SER A 540 7.45 -3.57 64.31
N GLU A 541 6.75 -2.69 65.02
CA GLU A 541 7.28 -2.03 66.23
C GLU A 541 7.56 -3.02 67.37
N LYS A 542 6.77 -4.09 67.50
CA LYS A 542 6.87 -5.04 68.62
C LYS A 542 7.75 -6.27 68.32
N TYR A 543 7.64 -6.83 67.11
CA TYR A 543 8.28 -8.10 66.73
C TYR A 543 9.22 -7.97 65.53
N GLY A 544 9.33 -6.77 64.96
CA GLY A 544 9.89 -6.53 63.64
C GLY A 544 11.33 -6.96 63.41
N THR A 545 12.16 -6.94 64.46
CA THR A 545 13.59 -7.26 64.41
C THR A 545 13.93 -8.66 64.91
N GLN A 546 12.94 -9.41 65.42
CA GLN A 546 13.17 -10.74 65.98
C GLN A 546 13.52 -11.74 64.88
N LYS A 547 14.49 -12.60 65.18
CA LYS A 547 14.91 -13.71 64.33
C LYS A 547 14.66 -15.01 65.08
N LEU A 548 14.07 -15.98 64.41
CA LEU A 548 13.83 -17.31 64.94
C LEU A 548 14.29 -18.32 63.89
N GLU A 549 15.03 -19.34 64.33
CA GLU A 549 15.49 -20.39 63.44
C GLU A 549 14.30 -21.11 62.80
N GLY A 550 14.34 -21.28 61.48
CA GLY A 550 13.24 -21.85 60.71
C GLY A 550 12.10 -20.89 60.34
N LEU A 551 12.10 -19.65 60.85
CA LEU A 551 11.13 -18.60 60.49
C LEU A 551 11.69 -17.66 59.42
N THR A 552 10.93 -17.45 58.36
CA THR A 552 11.24 -16.49 57.30
C THR A 552 10.01 -15.71 56.87
N PHE A 553 10.24 -14.51 56.34
CA PHE A 553 9.20 -13.61 55.84
C PHE A 553 9.36 -13.36 54.34
N LYS A 554 8.26 -13.49 53.60
CA LYS A 554 8.21 -13.24 52.14
C LYS A 554 7.10 -12.24 51.83
N VAL A 555 7.19 -11.49 50.74
CA VAL A 555 6.10 -10.62 50.28
C VAL A 555 5.38 -11.30 49.14
N GLN A 556 4.11 -11.66 49.31
CA GLN A 556 3.28 -12.20 48.23
C GLN A 556 2.70 -11.04 47.42
N ILE A 557 2.89 -11.09 46.11
CA ILE A 557 2.52 -10.02 45.17
C ILE A 557 1.45 -10.45 44.15
N GLY A 558 1.06 -11.73 44.19
CA GLY A 558 0.11 -12.30 43.23
C GLY A 558 -0.26 -13.74 43.56
N ALA A 559 -1.48 -14.14 43.22
CA ALA A 559 -1.91 -15.53 43.25
C ALA A 559 -2.87 -15.75 42.08
N TYR A 560 -2.46 -16.57 41.11
CA TYR A 560 -3.19 -16.72 39.86
C TYR A 560 -3.31 -18.19 39.51
N LYS A 561 -4.50 -18.57 39.05
CA LYS A 561 -4.75 -19.90 38.46
C LYS A 561 -4.06 -20.04 37.09
N PHE A 562 -3.85 -18.92 36.39
CA PHE A 562 -3.11 -18.81 35.13
C PHE A 562 -1.96 -17.82 35.35
N ILE A 563 -0.72 -18.32 35.33
CA ILE A 563 0.52 -17.56 35.62
C ILE A 563 0.68 -16.35 34.69
N GLU A 564 0.14 -16.43 33.48
CA GLU A 564 0.19 -15.43 32.41
C GLU A 564 -0.59 -14.16 32.77
N ASN A 565 -1.55 -14.26 33.71
CA ASN A 565 -2.30 -13.10 34.20
C ASN A 565 -1.50 -12.23 35.17
N PHE A 566 -0.35 -12.71 35.65
CA PHE A 566 0.54 -11.90 36.46
C PHE A 566 1.36 -10.95 35.58
N ASN A 567 1.11 -9.65 35.72
CA ASN A 567 1.80 -8.63 34.96
C ASN A 567 3.19 -8.35 35.56
N TYR A 568 4.24 -8.95 35.01
CA TYR A 568 5.62 -8.75 35.46
C TYR A 568 6.10 -7.29 35.38
N ASN A 569 5.58 -6.51 34.43
CA ASN A 569 5.91 -5.07 34.33
C ASN A 569 5.39 -4.27 35.52
N SER A 570 4.42 -4.80 36.29
CA SER A 570 3.87 -4.13 37.47
C SER A 570 4.89 -3.97 38.60
N VAL A 571 5.98 -4.75 38.57
CA VAL A 571 7.01 -4.81 39.61
C VAL A 571 8.43 -4.79 39.01
N ALA A 572 8.58 -4.21 37.82
CA ALA A 572 9.88 -4.09 37.16
C ALA A 572 10.88 -3.29 38.04
N GLY A 573 12.12 -3.79 38.17
CA GLY A 573 13.15 -3.20 39.05
C GLY A 573 13.09 -3.65 40.51
N MET A 574 12.20 -4.57 40.87
CA MET A 574 12.09 -5.18 42.21
C MET A 574 12.91 -6.48 42.31
N PRO A 575 13.12 -7.03 43.53
CA PRO A 575 13.82 -8.29 43.73
C PRO A 575 13.20 -9.46 42.95
N ILE A 576 13.98 -10.52 42.76
CA ILE A 576 13.59 -11.71 41.98
C ILE A 576 12.26 -12.29 42.48
N ILE A 577 11.40 -12.63 41.52
CA ILE A 577 10.09 -13.23 41.77
C ILE A 577 10.25 -14.74 41.90
N ILE A 578 9.77 -15.27 43.02
CA ILE A 578 9.68 -16.70 43.28
C ILE A 578 8.24 -17.14 43.02
N ARG A 579 8.08 -18.10 42.10
CA ARG A 579 6.80 -18.69 41.74
C ARG A 579 6.70 -20.09 42.30
N GLU A 580 5.63 -20.37 43.02
CA GLU A 580 5.34 -21.70 43.56
C GLU A 580 3.88 -22.05 43.28
N THR A 581 3.66 -23.20 42.64
CA THR A 581 2.33 -23.75 42.40
C THR A 581 2.03 -24.78 43.47
N PHE A 582 0.89 -24.64 44.13
CA PHE A 582 0.48 -25.53 45.22
C PHE A 582 -0.57 -26.53 44.73
N ASP A 583 -0.93 -27.49 45.58
CA ASP A 583 -1.88 -28.56 45.28
C ASP A 583 -3.30 -28.07 44.95
N ASP A 584 -3.59 -26.78 45.22
CA ASP A 584 -4.81 -26.09 44.82
C ASP A 584 -4.76 -25.54 43.38
N TYR A 585 -3.66 -25.81 42.65
CA TYR A 585 -3.38 -25.35 41.29
C TYR A 585 -3.36 -23.83 41.14
N ILE A 586 -3.09 -23.09 42.21
CA ILE A 586 -2.86 -21.65 42.19
C ILE A 586 -1.37 -21.39 42.29
N THR A 587 -0.82 -20.68 41.31
CA THR A 587 0.56 -20.20 41.34
C THR A 587 0.63 -18.91 42.13
N ARG A 588 1.39 -18.93 43.24
CA ARG A 588 1.63 -17.77 44.09
C ARG A 588 2.98 -17.15 43.73
N PHE A 589 2.97 -15.84 43.57
CA PHE A 589 4.14 -15.03 43.28
C PHE A 589 4.57 -14.35 44.56
N THR A 590 5.81 -14.62 44.97
CA THR A 590 6.41 -14.05 46.16
C THR A 590 7.74 -13.39 45.83
N MET A 591 8.17 -12.44 46.64
CA MET A 591 9.46 -11.77 46.52
C MET A 591 10.15 -11.71 47.87
N GLY A 592 11.47 -11.84 47.82
CA GLY A 592 12.33 -11.82 49.00
C GLY A 592 12.19 -13.08 49.85
N ASN A 593 13.13 -13.22 50.79
CA ASN A 593 13.13 -14.25 51.81
C ASN A 593 13.95 -13.72 52.99
N TYR A 594 13.28 -13.08 53.94
CA TYR A 594 13.91 -12.26 54.97
C TYR A 594 13.87 -12.94 56.32
N ALA A 595 14.93 -12.75 57.11
CA ALA A 595 15.02 -13.30 58.46
C ALA A 595 14.17 -12.51 59.46
N THR A 596 13.87 -11.25 59.15
CA THR A 596 13.06 -10.37 60.00
C THR A 596 11.85 -9.82 59.26
N TYR A 597 10.81 -9.45 60.01
CA TYR A 597 9.61 -8.85 59.45
C TYR A 597 9.88 -7.44 58.89
N ASN A 598 10.77 -6.67 59.52
CA ASN A 598 11.07 -5.30 59.07
C ASN A 598 11.70 -5.24 57.68
N GLU A 599 12.57 -6.19 57.34
CA GLU A 599 13.16 -6.29 55.99
C GLU A 599 12.08 -6.58 54.93
N ALA A 600 11.12 -7.46 55.24
CA ALA A 600 9.97 -7.71 54.36
C ALA A 600 9.02 -6.50 54.30
N TYR A 601 8.90 -5.74 55.39
CA TYR A 601 8.08 -4.54 55.48
C TYR A 601 8.62 -3.39 54.64
N GLU A 602 9.94 -3.20 54.57
CA GLU A 602 10.57 -2.23 53.66
C GLU A 602 10.34 -2.58 52.18
N LEU A 603 10.43 -3.86 51.81
CA LEU A 603 10.09 -4.30 50.46
C LEU A 603 8.59 -4.06 50.17
N LEU A 604 7.71 -4.37 51.11
CA LEU A 604 6.28 -4.10 50.97
C LEU A 604 6.01 -2.61 50.74
N GLY A 605 6.68 -1.71 51.48
CA GLY A 605 6.57 -0.26 51.30
C GLY A 605 6.88 0.18 49.87
N ARG A 606 8.02 -0.26 49.32
CA ARG A 606 8.41 0.03 47.92
C ARG A 606 7.43 -0.56 46.90
N LEU A 607 6.86 -1.73 47.17
CA LEU A 607 5.87 -2.36 46.29
C LEU A 607 4.52 -1.64 46.29
N LYS A 608 4.12 -1.00 47.39
CA LYS A 608 2.88 -0.20 47.45
C LYS A 608 2.93 1.05 46.54
N GLU A 609 4.11 1.52 46.18
CA GLU A 609 4.31 2.62 45.22
C GLU A 609 4.22 2.16 43.75
N THR A 610 4.13 0.85 43.52
CA THR A 610 3.97 0.25 42.18
C THR A 610 2.51 -0.07 41.84
N LYS A 611 2.29 -0.79 40.73
CA LYS A 611 0.95 -1.30 40.37
C LYS A 611 0.54 -2.54 41.19
N ALA A 612 1.43 -3.13 42.00
CA ALA A 612 1.15 -4.28 42.86
C ALA A 612 0.63 -3.87 44.26
N LYS A 613 -0.43 -3.04 44.28
CA LYS A 613 -0.95 -2.42 45.51
C LYS A 613 -1.54 -3.42 46.51
N ASP A 614 -1.86 -4.63 46.08
CA ASP A 614 -2.48 -5.68 46.91
C ASP A 614 -1.45 -6.64 47.54
N ALA A 615 -0.15 -6.34 47.41
CA ALA A 615 0.91 -7.14 48.03
C ALA A 615 0.76 -7.17 49.57
N PHE A 616 1.18 -8.29 50.19
CA PHE A 616 1.17 -8.46 51.64
C PHE A 616 2.29 -9.38 52.13
N ILE A 617 2.64 -9.28 53.41
CA ILE A 617 3.70 -10.09 54.03
C ILE A 617 3.15 -11.42 54.51
N LEU A 618 3.94 -12.46 54.26
CA LEU A 618 3.72 -13.84 54.62
C LEU A 618 4.80 -14.29 55.62
N ALA A 619 4.43 -15.02 56.67
CA ALA A 619 5.39 -15.75 57.49
C ALA A 619 5.43 -17.22 57.08
N VAL A 620 6.62 -17.82 57.08
CA VAL A 620 6.84 -19.24 56.81
C VAL A 620 7.74 -19.80 57.89
N TYR A 621 7.22 -20.73 58.70
CA TYR A 621 7.95 -21.41 59.77
C TYR A 621 8.09 -22.90 59.44
N ASN A 622 9.32 -23.40 59.34
CA ASN A 622 9.64 -24.79 58.98
C ASN A 622 8.87 -25.30 57.75
N GLY A 623 8.83 -24.46 56.70
CA GLY A 623 8.14 -24.77 55.44
C GLY A 623 6.61 -24.60 55.48
N LYS A 624 6.02 -24.31 56.64
CA LYS A 624 4.57 -24.07 56.76
C LYS A 624 4.25 -22.58 56.79
N ARG A 625 3.32 -22.16 55.95
CA ARG A 625 2.76 -20.81 55.92
C ARG A 625 1.95 -20.52 57.18
N LEU A 626 2.20 -19.35 57.79
CA LEU A 626 1.45 -18.82 58.91
C LEU A 626 1.00 -17.38 58.59
N TYR A 627 -0.23 -17.04 58.98
CA TYR A 627 -0.67 -15.64 59.04
C TYR A 627 -0.06 -14.95 60.27
N LEU A 628 0.06 -13.62 60.25
CA LEU A 628 0.74 -12.88 61.32
C LEU A 628 0.05 -13.02 62.68
N ASN A 629 -1.28 -13.16 62.70
CA ASN A 629 -2.04 -13.45 63.91
C ASN A 629 -1.76 -14.86 64.43
N GLU A 630 -1.70 -15.87 63.55
CA GLU A 630 -1.35 -17.24 63.93
C GLU A 630 0.08 -17.33 64.48
N LEU A 631 1.01 -16.53 63.92
CA LEU A 631 2.37 -16.44 64.42
C LEU A 631 2.44 -15.82 65.82
N ILE A 632 1.59 -14.83 66.13
CA ILE A 632 1.49 -14.26 67.49
C ILE A 632 0.85 -15.27 68.45
N GLU A 633 -0.28 -15.87 68.06
CA GLU A 633 -1.01 -16.86 68.86
C GLU A 633 -0.17 -18.12 69.14
N SER A 634 0.77 -18.44 68.26
CA SER A 634 1.72 -19.56 68.46
C SER A 634 2.75 -19.31 69.56
N GLY A 635 2.93 -18.07 70.03
CA GLY A 635 3.93 -17.71 71.05
C GLY A 635 5.38 -17.84 70.59
N LEU A 636 5.62 -18.04 69.29
CA LEU A 636 6.96 -18.22 68.71
C LEU A 636 7.79 -16.92 68.70
N LEU A 637 7.14 -15.76 68.70
CA LEU A 637 7.75 -14.44 68.83
C LEU A 637 7.36 -13.84 70.19
N LYS A 638 8.33 -13.31 70.94
CA LYS A 638 8.13 -12.90 72.35
C LYS A 638 7.93 -11.39 72.50
#